data_AF-A0A2V4WU96-F1
#
_entry.id   AF-A0A2V4WU96-F1
#
_cell.length_a   1.000
_cell.length_b   1.000
_cell.length_c   1.000
_cell.angle_alpha   90.00
_cell.angle_beta   90.00
_cell.angle_gamma   90.00
#
_symmetry.space_group_name_H-M   'P 1'
#
loop_
_entity.id
_entity.type
_entity.pdbx_description
1 polymer ?
#
loop_
_entity_poly.entity_id
_entity_poly.type
_entity_poly.pdbx_seq_one_letter_code
_entity_poly.pdbx_strand_id
1 'polypeptide(L)'
;MFIFILQGVWLYISELAGKDLDVTVTAKFIIYYMPKLVPLVVPLTVLLSSIMVFGNFAENYEFAAMKSTGISLQRAMRSLSIFIVALGIASFFFANNVIPWGEYKFYNLRRNIAKVKPALAIAEGQFNEIGNINIKVEKKSGDKGQYLSNVVIHEKTPNRGGNPKVIVSEKGELKSSPDSNILQLELINGNYYEEIFNKDARKNITKPHVRSYFENYIINVDLEILNSDDMDDNVSSRRYNMLDVNQLNYTIDSLQDKKTEDYETFSKTLYNRSTYDVLNANIDTTRTDSIFKGEHILDLYSTNQKIQILNLAINSTNNTSQIIDSNTRTFQTKDIWLNKHIIVMHDKFVLAFACVILFFVGAPLGALIRKGGLGLPMVVAIVLFLTYHFFGIFAKNSAEKGSFNPIIGSWLSTAVMLPLSIYLTTRATNDKGVFQFDAILVPLKRLFTSKNKLQLSESDTKAYNYYKKYSIEELIAVIKKQDEFDLDKKPKEIALQNLIDRKVPLEGLKSEGLDIPDHLIEARHLLKDYKDYSKTSLVSYSVGVALLVLHFVFKNNKLPDFADSSLTLSIIAFVFFVIYVIIDAFKYSKFYKTINQKGKRINPIILILSLPVYPLKYLILRNKITQDFYLSCLQNIK
;
A
#
# COMPACT_ATOMS: atom_id res chain seq x y z
N MET A 1 20.64 -7.43 0.33
CA MET A 1 20.46 -8.51 1.32
C MET A 1 20.71 -8.04 2.74
N PHE A 2 21.92 -7.54 3.08
CA PHE A 2 22.27 -7.08 4.43
C PHE A 2 21.24 -6.14 5.09
N ILE A 3 20.79 -5.10 4.37
CA ILE A 3 19.77 -4.15 4.85
C ILE A 3 18.48 -4.87 5.29
N PHE A 4 18.00 -5.84 4.49
CA PHE A 4 16.79 -6.60 4.80
C PHE A 4 16.98 -7.60 5.95
N ILE A 5 18.18 -8.14 6.11
CA ILE A 5 18.53 -8.96 7.28
C ILE A 5 18.48 -8.09 8.53
N LEU A 6 19.08 -6.90 8.51
CA LEU A 6 19.08 -5.99 9.65
C LEU A 6 17.67 -5.54 10.02
N GLN A 7 16.83 -5.25 9.03
CA GLN A 7 15.40 -5.01 9.23
C GLN A 7 14.70 -6.24 9.85
N GLY A 8 15.02 -7.45 9.39
CA GLY A 8 14.49 -8.69 9.95
C GLY A 8 14.92 -8.92 11.40
N VAL A 9 16.18 -8.69 11.73
CA VAL A 9 16.69 -8.77 13.11
C VAL A 9 15.98 -7.76 14.00
N TRP A 10 15.73 -6.55 13.51
CA TRP A 10 14.96 -5.55 14.23
C TRP A 10 13.51 -5.99 14.47
N LEU A 11 12.85 -6.56 13.44
CA LEU A 11 11.48 -7.08 13.55
C LEU A 11 11.37 -8.17 14.64
N TYR A 12 12.40 -8.99 14.79
CA TYR A 12 12.44 -10.09 15.77
C TYR A 12 13.31 -9.76 17.00
N ILE A 13 13.56 -8.48 17.29
CA ILE A 13 14.45 -8.10 18.39
C ILE A 13 13.92 -8.56 19.75
N SER A 14 12.61 -8.58 19.95
CA SER A 14 11.98 -9.09 21.19
C SER A 14 12.12 -10.61 21.35
N GLU A 15 12.32 -11.35 20.26
CA GLU A 15 12.61 -12.78 20.28
C GLU A 15 14.09 -13.08 20.47
N LEU A 16 14.97 -12.15 20.11
CA LEU A 16 16.42 -12.34 20.12
C LEU A 16 17.13 -11.68 21.32
N ALA A 17 16.70 -10.48 21.73
CA ALA A 17 17.34 -9.68 22.77
C ALA A 17 16.78 -10.01 24.17
N GLY A 18 17.66 -10.01 25.18
CA GLY A 18 17.31 -10.26 26.58
C GLY A 18 17.00 -11.73 26.90
N LYS A 19 17.32 -12.66 25.98
CA LYS A 19 16.86 -14.05 26.02
C LYS A 19 17.98 -15.12 26.09
N ASP A 20 19.19 -14.77 26.54
CA ASP A 20 20.34 -15.69 26.68
C ASP A 20 20.45 -16.72 25.54
N LEU A 21 20.23 -16.27 24.30
CA LEU A 21 20.32 -17.14 23.13
C LEU A 21 21.79 -17.34 22.80
N ASP A 22 22.17 -18.61 22.63
CA ASP A 22 23.50 -18.95 22.13
C ASP A 22 23.72 -18.30 20.75
N VAL A 23 24.94 -17.82 20.50
CA VAL A 23 25.33 -17.16 19.24
C VAL A 23 25.04 -18.09 18.05
N THR A 24 25.21 -19.40 18.24
CA THR A 24 24.87 -20.43 17.24
C THR A 24 23.39 -20.42 16.86
N VAL A 25 22.50 -20.22 17.83
CA VAL A 25 21.04 -20.17 17.61
C VAL A 25 20.67 -18.91 16.85
N THR A 26 21.26 -17.77 17.21
CA THR A 26 21.07 -16.50 16.48
C THR A 26 21.58 -16.58 15.04
N ALA A 27 22.73 -17.22 14.81
CA ALA A 27 23.23 -17.45 13.45
C ALA A 27 22.29 -18.34 12.62
N LYS A 28 21.80 -19.46 13.19
CA LYS A 28 20.79 -20.33 12.54
C LYS A 28 19.50 -19.57 12.24
N PHE A 29 19.06 -18.69 13.14
CA PHE A 29 17.88 -17.85 12.95
C PHE A 29 18.00 -16.98 11.71
N ILE A 30 19.13 -16.26 11.57
CA ILE A 30 19.39 -15.41 10.41
C ILE A 30 19.44 -16.25 9.13
N ILE A 31 20.19 -17.37 9.13
CA ILE A 31 20.34 -18.23 7.95
C ILE A 31 19.00 -18.80 7.48
N TYR A 32 18.13 -19.24 8.40
CA TYR A 32 16.82 -19.78 8.03
C TYR A 32 15.82 -18.69 7.62
N TYR A 33 16.00 -17.46 8.10
CA TYR A 33 15.17 -16.31 7.68
C TYR A 33 15.55 -15.78 6.29
N MET A 34 16.83 -15.86 5.90
CA MET A 34 17.35 -15.30 4.64
C MET A 34 16.60 -15.73 3.36
N PRO A 35 16.27 -17.02 3.14
CA PRO A 35 15.55 -17.45 1.94
C PRO A 35 14.24 -16.69 1.71
N LYS A 36 13.52 -16.35 2.78
CA LYS A 36 12.25 -15.60 2.72
C LYS A 36 12.41 -14.20 2.11
N LEU A 37 13.60 -13.60 2.21
CA LEU A 37 13.86 -12.24 1.70
C LEU A 37 14.19 -12.21 0.21
N VAL A 38 14.55 -13.36 -0.37
CA VAL A 38 15.00 -13.47 -1.78
C VAL A 38 13.97 -12.95 -2.79
N PRO A 39 12.65 -13.25 -2.67
CA PRO A 39 11.65 -12.74 -3.61
C PRO A 39 11.57 -11.22 -3.69
N LEU A 40 12.00 -10.52 -2.63
CA LEU A 40 12.01 -9.06 -2.59
C LEU A 40 13.37 -8.49 -3.06
N VAL A 41 14.47 -9.13 -2.68
CA VAL A 41 15.83 -8.63 -2.95
C VAL A 41 16.26 -8.84 -4.40
N VAL A 42 15.97 -10.01 -4.99
CA VAL A 42 16.48 -10.36 -6.32
C VAL A 42 15.92 -9.43 -7.40
N PRO A 43 14.59 -9.19 -7.52
CA PRO A 43 14.05 -8.34 -8.57
C PRO A 43 14.53 -6.88 -8.44
N LEU A 44 14.64 -6.36 -7.21
CA LEU A 44 15.23 -5.04 -6.94
C LEU A 44 16.67 -4.95 -7.42
N THR A 45 17.49 -5.96 -7.09
CA THR A 45 18.92 -5.99 -7.44
C THR A 45 19.11 -6.04 -8.96
N VAL A 46 18.29 -6.84 -9.65
CA VAL A 46 18.31 -6.93 -11.12
C VAL A 46 17.94 -5.60 -11.77
N LEU A 47 16.88 -4.95 -11.29
CA LEU A 47 16.46 -3.65 -11.81
C LEU A 47 17.54 -2.59 -11.60
N LEU A 48 18.08 -2.50 -10.37
CA LEU A 48 19.11 -1.53 -10.02
C LEU A 48 20.40 -1.75 -10.81
N SER A 49 20.88 -3.00 -10.87
CA SER A 49 22.12 -3.34 -11.56
C SER A 49 22.02 -3.11 -13.06
N SER A 50 20.90 -3.48 -13.68
CA SER A 50 20.68 -3.23 -15.11
C SER A 50 20.63 -1.75 -15.45
N ILE A 51 19.94 -0.93 -14.64
CA ILE A 51 19.92 0.53 -14.82
C ILE A 51 21.33 1.12 -14.68
N MET A 52 22.09 0.69 -13.68
CA MET A 52 23.46 1.20 -13.43
C MET A 52 24.43 0.82 -14.56
N VAL A 53 24.45 -0.45 -14.98
CA VAL A 53 25.37 -0.93 -16.03
C VAL A 53 25.10 -0.23 -17.36
N PHE A 54 23.85 -0.21 -17.81
CA PHE A 54 23.51 0.44 -19.08
C PHE A 54 23.52 1.98 -18.98
N GLY A 55 23.29 2.53 -17.79
CA GLY A 55 23.49 3.95 -17.50
C GLY A 55 24.96 4.36 -17.63
N ASN A 56 25.88 3.59 -17.06
CA ASN A 56 27.32 3.84 -17.17
C ASN A 56 27.80 3.72 -18.62
N PHE A 57 27.33 2.71 -19.38
CA PHE A 57 27.63 2.62 -20.81
C PHE A 57 27.15 3.86 -21.59
N ALA A 58 26.03 4.45 -21.20
CA ALA A 58 25.50 5.66 -21.82
C ALA A 58 26.26 6.93 -21.38
N GLU A 59 26.67 7.02 -20.11
CA GLU A 59 27.40 8.17 -19.54
C GLU A 59 28.85 8.23 -20.04
N ASN A 60 29.54 7.09 -20.11
CA ASN A 60 30.91 6.99 -20.61
C ASN A 60 31.02 6.98 -22.14
N TYR A 61 29.93 7.23 -22.87
CA TYR A 61 29.86 7.18 -24.33
C TYR A 61 30.25 5.82 -24.98
N GLU A 62 30.42 4.75 -24.19
CA GLU A 62 30.70 3.40 -24.71
C GLU A 62 29.56 2.89 -25.58
N PHE A 63 28.31 3.18 -25.18
CA PHE A 63 27.13 2.82 -25.94
C PHE A 63 27.03 3.58 -27.27
N ALA A 64 27.47 4.84 -27.30
CA ALA A 64 27.54 5.63 -28.52
C ALA A 64 28.61 5.05 -29.48
N ALA A 65 29.78 4.67 -28.95
CA ALA A 65 30.84 4.01 -29.72
C ALA A 65 30.38 2.67 -30.32
N MET A 66 29.70 1.82 -29.54
CA MET A 66 29.12 0.56 -30.04
C MET A 66 28.16 0.81 -31.22
N LYS A 67 27.28 1.81 -31.10
CA LYS A 67 26.35 2.16 -32.18
C LYS A 67 27.05 2.66 -33.44
N SER A 68 28.11 3.45 -33.30
CA SER A 68 28.92 3.92 -34.45
C SER A 68 29.55 2.77 -35.24
N THR A 69 29.78 1.62 -34.61
CA THR A 69 30.26 0.39 -35.28
C THR A 69 29.13 -0.50 -35.83
N GLY A 70 27.86 -0.07 -35.74
CA GLY A 70 26.70 -0.82 -36.21
C GLY A 70 26.14 -1.85 -35.21
N ILE A 71 26.60 -1.84 -33.95
CA ILE A 71 26.06 -2.72 -32.90
C ILE A 71 24.78 -2.10 -32.34
N SER A 72 23.64 -2.79 -32.54
CA SER A 72 22.36 -2.38 -31.97
C SER A 72 22.28 -2.61 -30.46
N LEU A 73 21.39 -1.87 -29.78
CA LEU A 73 21.13 -2.04 -28.34
C LEU A 73 20.77 -3.49 -27.98
N GLN A 74 19.93 -4.11 -28.80
CA GLN A 74 19.47 -5.48 -28.58
C GLN A 74 20.61 -6.49 -28.66
N ARG A 75 21.57 -6.28 -29.58
CA ARG A 75 22.76 -7.13 -29.68
C ARG A 75 23.65 -6.98 -28.44
N ALA A 76 23.83 -5.76 -27.92
CA ALA A 76 24.58 -5.52 -26.68
C ALA A 76 23.88 -6.17 -25.46
N MET A 77 22.54 -6.10 -25.39
CA MET A 77 21.76 -6.69 -24.30
C MET A 77 21.73 -8.23 -24.35
N ARG A 78 21.93 -8.87 -25.50
CA ARG A 78 21.73 -10.31 -25.70
C ARG A 78 22.45 -11.20 -24.68
N SER A 79 23.72 -10.93 -24.38
CA SER A 79 24.49 -11.75 -23.44
C SER A 79 23.92 -11.66 -22.01
N LEU A 80 23.54 -10.46 -21.59
CA LEU A 80 22.91 -10.21 -20.29
C LEU A 80 21.47 -10.76 -20.25
N SER A 81 20.75 -10.76 -21.38
CA SER A 81 19.42 -11.36 -21.48
C SER A 81 19.46 -12.88 -21.31
N ILE A 82 20.48 -13.57 -21.84
CA ILE A 82 20.63 -15.01 -21.62
C ILE A 82 20.92 -15.28 -20.13
N PHE A 83 21.81 -14.50 -19.53
CA PHE A 83 22.11 -14.59 -18.11
C PHE A 83 20.87 -14.35 -17.23
N ILE A 84 20.04 -13.35 -17.54
CA ILE A 84 18.87 -13.05 -16.72
C ILE A 84 17.77 -14.11 -16.83
N VAL A 85 17.63 -14.74 -18.01
CA VAL A 85 16.70 -15.88 -18.17
C VAL A 85 17.19 -17.07 -17.33
N ALA A 86 18.49 -17.37 -17.36
CA ALA A 86 19.08 -18.39 -16.49
C ALA A 86 18.89 -18.07 -14.99
N LEU A 87 19.08 -16.80 -14.60
CA LEU A 87 18.82 -16.33 -13.24
C LEU A 87 17.34 -16.46 -12.84
N GLY A 88 16.41 -16.19 -13.77
CA GLY A 88 14.98 -16.39 -13.56
C GLY A 88 14.65 -17.86 -13.27
N ILE A 89 15.18 -18.78 -14.07
CA ILE A 89 15.05 -20.23 -13.86
C ILE A 89 15.64 -20.64 -12.49
N ALA A 90 16.85 -20.17 -12.17
CA ALA A 90 17.47 -20.43 -10.87
C ALA A 90 16.62 -19.87 -9.71
N SER A 91 16.03 -18.70 -9.88
CA SER A 91 15.15 -18.07 -8.89
C SER A 91 13.86 -18.86 -8.68
N PHE A 92 13.30 -19.48 -9.73
CA PHE A 92 12.19 -20.42 -9.60
C PHE A 92 12.57 -21.64 -8.76
N PHE A 93 13.68 -22.31 -9.06
CA PHE A 93 14.13 -23.46 -8.27
C PHE A 93 14.44 -23.09 -6.82
N PHE A 94 15.00 -21.90 -6.60
CA PHE A 94 15.20 -21.36 -5.27
C PHE A 94 13.87 -21.16 -4.52
N ALA A 95 12.87 -20.57 -5.19
CA ALA A 95 11.55 -20.35 -4.63
C ALA A 95 10.76 -21.64 -4.40
N ASN A 96 10.99 -22.66 -5.22
CA ASN A 96 10.35 -23.96 -5.09
C ASN A 96 10.96 -24.81 -3.97
N ASN A 97 12.28 -24.78 -3.80
CA ASN A 97 12.99 -25.73 -2.93
C ASN A 97 13.57 -25.07 -1.66
N VAL A 98 14.29 -23.95 -1.83
CA VAL A 98 15.07 -23.34 -0.74
C VAL A 98 14.21 -22.48 0.17
N ILE A 99 13.24 -21.74 -0.38
CA ILE A 99 12.31 -20.94 0.42
C ILE A 99 11.47 -21.83 1.35
N PRO A 100 10.80 -22.90 0.86
CA PRO A 100 10.05 -23.81 1.73
C PRO A 100 10.90 -24.47 2.81
N TRP A 101 12.10 -24.93 2.45
CA TRP A 101 13.05 -25.48 3.41
C TRP A 101 13.43 -24.47 4.50
N GLY A 102 13.71 -23.23 4.10
CA GLY A 102 14.04 -22.13 5.01
C GLY A 102 12.88 -21.83 5.97
N GLU A 103 11.67 -21.68 5.45
CA GLU A 103 10.46 -21.44 6.26
C GLU A 103 10.18 -22.59 7.23
N TYR A 104 10.32 -23.84 6.80
CA TYR A 104 10.16 -25.01 7.67
C TYR A 104 11.19 -25.03 8.80
N LYS A 105 12.48 -24.81 8.50
CA LYS A 105 13.55 -24.78 9.51
C LYS A 105 13.42 -23.58 10.44
N PHE A 106 13.01 -22.42 9.91
CA PHE A 106 12.75 -21.21 10.68
C PHE A 106 11.59 -21.41 11.66
N TYR A 107 10.47 -21.99 11.20
CA TYR A 107 9.33 -22.34 12.03
C TYR A 107 9.71 -23.28 13.17
N ASN A 108 10.41 -24.37 12.84
CA ASN A 108 10.84 -25.34 13.85
C ASN A 108 11.83 -24.74 14.84
N LEU A 109 12.76 -23.89 14.38
CA LEU A 109 13.69 -23.21 15.26
C LEU A 109 12.95 -22.30 16.25
N ARG A 110 12.01 -21.49 15.77
CA ARG A 110 11.19 -20.62 16.65
C ARG A 110 10.38 -21.44 17.66
N ARG A 111 9.73 -22.52 17.21
CA ARG A 111 9.02 -23.46 18.08
C ARG A 111 9.93 -24.07 19.14
N ASN A 112 11.14 -24.47 18.76
CA ASN A 112 12.12 -25.05 19.69
C ASN A 112 12.65 -24.02 20.69
N ILE A 113 12.89 -22.77 20.29
CA ILE A 113 13.28 -21.69 21.21
C ILE A 113 12.19 -21.47 22.26
N ALA A 114 10.93 -21.41 21.85
CA ALA A 114 9.79 -21.27 22.76
C ALA A 114 9.63 -22.47 23.71
N LYS A 115 9.84 -23.69 23.23
CA LYS A 115 9.69 -24.93 24.03
C LYS A 115 10.84 -25.19 25.01
N VAL A 116 12.08 -24.98 24.56
CA VAL A 116 13.29 -25.42 25.29
C VAL A 116 13.67 -24.42 26.39
N LYS A 117 13.32 -23.14 26.25
CA LYS A 117 13.55 -22.14 27.29
C LYS A 117 12.27 -21.30 27.55
N PRO A 118 11.24 -21.87 28.18
CA PRO A 118 10.01 -21.15 28.53
C PRO A 118 10.26 -19.97 29.47
N ALA A 119 11.30 -20.06 30.31
CA ALA A 119 11.75 -18.99 31.20
C ALA A 119 12.21 -17.71 30.46
N LEU A 120 12.38 -17.76 29.12
CA LEU A 120 12.65 -16.59 28.28
C LEU A 120 11.43 -15.70 28.08
N ALA A 121 10.21 -16.24 28.24
CA ALA A 121 8.99 -15.45 28.17
C ALA A 121 8.79 -14.59 29.43
N ILE A 122 9.48 -14.91 30.53
CA ILE A 122 9.32 -14.25 31.83
C ILE A 122 10.57 -13.45 32.16
N ALA A 123 10.56 -12.14 31.95
CA ALA A 123 11.65 -11.28 32.40
C ALA A 123 11.56 -11.00 33.92
N GLU A 124 12.72 -10.88 34.57
CA GLU A 124 12.81 -10.60 36.01
C GLU A 124 12.36 -9.19 36.34
N GLY A 125 11.72 -9.01 37.49
CA GLY A 125 11.36 -7.70 38.04
C GLY A 125 10.18 -7.00 37.35
N GLN A 126 9.69 -7.50 36.22
CA GLN A 126 8.56 -6.95 35.48
C GLN A 126 7.41 -7.95 35.33
N PHE A 127 6.22 -7.43 35.06
CA PHE A 127 5.03 -8.23 34.73
C PHE A 127 5.11 -8.65 33.26
N ASN A 128 4.95 -9.95 33.00
CA ASN A 128 4.94 -10.53 31.66
C ASN A 128 3.61 -11.23 31.44
N GLU A 129 2.97 -10.98 30.30
CA GLU A 129 1.73 -11.64 29.94
C GLU A 129 2.02 -13.02 29.33
N ILE A 130 1.26 -14.02 29.78
CA ILE A 130 1.39 -15.42 29.37
C ILE A 130 -0.02 -15.99 29.22
N GLY A 131 -0.57 -15.89 28.01
CA GLY A 131 -1.97 -16.26 27.76
C GLY A 131 -2.93 -15.48 28.64
N ASN A 132 -3.72 -16.17 29.47
CA ASN A 132 -4.70 -15.52 30.34
C ASN A 132 -4.14 -15.07 31.70
N ILE A 133 -2.84 -15.25 31.95
CA ILE A 133 -2.20 -14.84 33.20
C ILE A 133 -1.17 -13.74 32.97
N ASN A 134 -1.02 -12.84 33.94
CA ASN A 134 0.06 -11.86 33.99
C ASN A 134 0.96 -12.19 35.18
N ILE A 135 2.20 -12.59 34.91
CA ILE A 135 3.14 -13.14 35.90
C ILE A 135 4.33 -12.20 36.10
N LYS A 136 4.65 -11.92 37.36
CA LYS A 136 5.86 -11.24 37.80
C LYS A 136 6.69 -12.18 38.67
N VAL A 137 7.98 -12.22 38.40
CA VAL A 137 8.96 -12.99 39.16
C VAL A 137 10.07 -12.05 39.61
N GLU A 138 10.49 -12.15 40.86
CA GLU A 138 11.55 -11.29 41.40
C GLU A 138 12.94 -11.73 40.90
N LYS A 139 13.25 -13.02 41.00
CA LYS A 139 14.52 -13.62 40.56
C LYS A 139 14.29 -15.00 39.94
N LYS A 140 15.09 -15.34 38.93
CA LYS A 140 15.16 -16.68 38.35
C LYS A 140 16.51 -17.32 38.63
N SER A 141 16.54 -18.65 38.67
CA SER A 141 17.75 -19.43 38.89
C SER A 141 17.68 -20.79 38.18
N GLY A 142 18.83 -21.46 38.03
CA GLY A 142 19.00 -22.72 37.29
C GLY A 142 19.49 -22.52 35.84
N ASP A 143 20.03 -23.58 35.24
CA ASP A 143 20.67 -23.55 33.90
C ASP A 143 19.74 -23.07 32.77
N LYS A 144 18.43 -23.21 32.96
CA LYS A 144 17.39 -22.76 32.02
C LYS A 144 16.51 -21.66 32.62
N GLY A 145 16.85 -21.11 33.78
CA GLY A 145 16.03 -20.16 34.53
C GLY A 145 14.70 -20.75 35.02
N GLN A 146 14.63 -22.08 35.23
CA GLN A 146 13.39 -22.77 35.54
C GLN A 146 12.87 -22.52 36.97
N TYR A 147 13.73 -22.13 37.91
CA TYR A 147 13.34 -21.88 39.29
C TYR A 147 13.07 -20.39 39.50
N LEU A 148 11.87 -20.08 39.95
CA LEU A 148 11.34 -18.74 40.15
C LEU A 148 11.24 -18.45 41.65
N SER A 149 11.61 -17.24 42.07
CA SER A 149 11.44 -16.77 43.45
C SER A 149 10.45 -15.62 43.49
N ASN A 150 9.56 -15.64 44.49
CA ASN A 150 8.51 -14.64 44.73
C ASN A 150 7.68 -14.38 43.47
N VAL A 151 6.80 -15.34 43.16
CA VAL A 151 5.95 -15.32 41.98
C VAL A 151 4.61 -14.69 42.32
N VAL A 152 4.22 -13.66 41.56
CA VAL A 152 2.90 -13.03 41.62
C VAL A 152 2.22 -13.20 40.28
N ILE A 153 1.01 -13.77 40.28
CA ILE A 153 0.22 -14.03 39.07
C ILE A 153 -1.14 -13.36 39.20
N HIS A 154 -1.54 -12.62 38.18
CA HIS A 154 -2.90 -12.12 38.03
C HIS A 154 -3.60 -12.91 36.92
N GLU A 155 -4.73 -13.54 37.23
CA GLU A 155 -5.50 -14.28 36.23
C GLU A 155 -6.61 -13.39 35.65
N LYS A 156 -6.59 -13.19 34.33
CA LYS A 156 -7.57 -12.39 33.59
C LYS A 156 -8.86 -13.21 33.46
N THR A 157 -10.00 -12.65 33.87
CA THR A 157 -11.31 -13.26 33.63
C THR A 157 -11.94 -12.66 32.37
N PRO A 158 -12.37 -13.47 31.38
CA PRO A 158 -13.04 -12.95 30.19
C PRO A 158 -14.29 -12.15 30.58
N ASN A 159 -14.49 -10.99 29.94
CA ASN A 159 -15.63 -10.08 30.11
C ASN A 159 -15.72 -9.29 31.43
N ARG A 160 -14.65 -9.21 32.24
CA ARG A 160 -14.63 -8.33 33.43
C ARG A 160 -13.29 -7.61 33.59
N GLY A 161 -13.34 -6.30 33.85
CA GLY A 161 -12.15 -5.51 34.16
C GLY A 161 -11.69 -5.73 35.61
N GLY A 162 -10.38 -5.75 35.83
CA GLY A 162 -9.75 -5.96 37.15
C GLY A 162 -8.97 -7.27 37.24
N ASN A 163 -8.37 -7.53 38.41
CA ASN A 163 -7.61 -8.75 38.71
C ASN A 163 -8.38 -9.57 39.77
N PRO A 164 -9.47 -10.26 39.37
CA PRO A 164 -10.36 -10.94 40.32
C PRO A 164 -9.67 -12.12 41.01
N LYS A 165 -8.63 -12.70 40.42
CA LYS A 165 -7.85 -13.77 41.02
C LYS A 165 -6.36 -13.44 40.98
N VAL A 166 -5.75 -13.44 42.17
CA VAL A 166 -4.33 -13.15 42.39
C VAL A 166 -3.69 -14.32 43.11
N ILE A 167 -2.58 -14.82 42.60
CA ILE A 167 -1.83 -15.94 43.18
C ILE A 167 -0.46 -15.42 43.56
N VAL A 168 -0.05 -15.64 44.81
CA VAL A 168 1.27 -15.28 45.31
C VAL A 168 1.93 -16.51 45.89
N SER A 169 3.17 -16.81 45.49
CA SER A 169 3.92 -17.96 45.99
C SER A 169 5.39 -17.62 46.21
N GLU A 170 6.01 -18.30 47.17
CA GLU A 170 7.42 -18.09 47.50
C GLU A 170 8.35 -18.65 46.42
N LYS A 171 8.01 -19.82 45.88
CA LYS A 171 8.80 -20.51 44.84
C LYS A 171 7.91 -20.95 43.70
N GLY A 172 8.47 -20.95 42.49
CA GLY A 172 7.86 -21.56 41.33
C GLY A 172 8.87 -22.37 40.53
N GLU A 173 8.41 -23.38 39.81
CA GLU A 173 9.21 -24.16 38.87
C GLU A 173 8.49 -24.23 37.52
N LEU A 174 9.21 -23.91 36.45
CA LEU A 174 8.75 -24.07 35.08
C LEU A 174 9.17 -25.45 34.55
N LYS A 175 8.21 -26.36 34.48
CA LYS A 175 8.37 -27.69 33.89
C LYS A 175 7.84 -27.67 32.46
N SER A 176 8.69 -28.06 31.52
CA SER A 176 8.33 -28.20 30.10
C SER A 176 8.98 -29.48 29.57
N SER A 177 8.21 -30.25 28.80
CA SER A 177 8.71 -31.42 28.10
C SER A 177 8.85 -31.10 26.60
N PRO A 178 9.91 -31.57 25.91
CA PRO A 178 10.03 -31.43 24.45
C PRO A 178 8.80 -31.96 23.70
N ASP A 179 8.18 -33.01 24.24
CA ASP A 179 7.08 -33.76 23.63
C ASP A 179 5.70 -33.17 23.95
N SER A 180 5.60 -32.26 24.93
CA SER A 180 4.35 -31.59 25.29
C SER A 180 4.31 -30.16 24.72
N ASN A 181 3.12 -29.66 24.42
CA ASN A 181 2.88 -28.24 24.14
C ASN A 181 2.42 -27.48 25.39
N ILE A 182 2.47 -28.11 26.56
CA ILE A 182 2.01 -27.52 27.81
C ILE A 182 3.23 -27.09 28.62
N LEU A 183 3.25 -25.81 29.00
CA LEU A 183 4.11 -25.29 30.05
C LEU A 183 3.41 -25.51 31.39
N GLN A 184 4.03 -26.31 32.23
CA GLN A 184 3.56 -26.53 33.59
C GLN A 184 4.32 -25.59 34.52
N LEU A 185 3.60 -24.65 35.13
CA LEU A 185 4.09 -23.78 36.18
C LEU A 185 3.65 -24.36 37.52
N GLU A 186 4.60 -24.92 38.26
CA GLU A 186 4.38 -25.48 39.58
C GLU A 186 4.76 -24.44 40.64
N LEU A 187 3.78 -23.99 41.43
CA LEU A 187 3.96 -22.99 42.47
C LEU A 187 3.98 -23.68 43.82
N ILE A 188 4.95 -23.32 44.65
CA ILE A 188 5.20 -23.96 45.95
C ILE A 188 5.04 -22.90 47.04
N ASN A 189 4.31 -23.26 48.09
CA ASN A 189 4.01 -22.44 49.27
C ASN A 189 3.46 -21.06 48.90
N GLY A 190 2.14 -21.01 48.66
CA GLY A 190 1.48 -19.78 48.24
C GLY A 190 0.06 -19.63 48.73
N ASN A 191 -0.52 -18.49 48.42
CA ASN A 191 -1.93 -18.19 48.64
C ASN A 191 -2.54 -17.70 47.34
N TYR A 192 -3.78 -18.12 47.04
CA TYR A 192 -4.59 -17.45 46.04
C TYR A 192 -5.70 -16.65 46.71
N TYR A 193 -5.99 -15.50 46.12
CA TYR A 193 -7.01 -14.55 46.51
C TYR A 193 -7.99 -14.44 45.36
N GLU A 194 -9.27 -14.70 45.60
CA GLU A 194 -10.31 -14.64 44.58
C GLU A 194 -11.48 -13.78 45.05
N GLU A 195 -11.81 -12.73 44.31
CA GLU A 195 -12.95 -11.86 44.59
C GLU A 195 -14.28 -12.62 44.40
N ILE A 196 -15.16 -12.56 45.41
CA ILE A 196 -16.48 -13.17 45.37
C ILE A 196 -17.47 -12.16 44.79
N PHE A 197 -18.08 -12.53 43.67
CA PHE A 197 -19.11 -11.70 43.04
C PHE A 197 -20.51 -12.09 43.51
N ASN A 198 -21.18 -11.19 44.19
CA ASN A 198 -22.58 -11.36 44.59
C ASN A 198 -23.52 -10.74 43.54
N LYS A 199 -24.73 -11.30 43.40
CA LYS A 199 -25.80 -10.73 42.54
C LYS A 199 -26.26 -9.37 43.07
N ASP A 200 -26.17 -9.14 44.38
CA ASP A 200 -26.46 -7.85 45.00
C ASP A 200 -25.27 -6.89 44.88
N ALA A 201 -25.39 -5.84 44.04
CA ALA A 201 -24.32 -4.85 43.82
C ALA A 201 -23.82 -4.17 45.11
N ARG A 202 -24.70 -3.98 46.10
CA ARG A 202 -24.35 -3.39 47.42
C ARG A 202 -23.35 -4.25 48.22
N LYS A 203 -23.40 -5.58 48.08
CA LYS A 203 -22.50 -6.51 48.77
C LYS A 203 -21.12 -6.58 48.12
N ASN A 204 -20.98 -6.09 46.89
CA ASN A 204 -19.71 -6.06 46.18
C ASN A 204 -18.86 -4.82 46.51
N ILE A 205 -19.43 -3.81 47.19
CA ILE A 205 -18.72 -2.57 47.59
C ILE A 205 -17.53 -2.89 48.51
N THR A 206 -17.67 -3.88 49.38
CA THR A 206 -16.61 -4.28 50.33
C THR A 206 -15.57 -5.23 49.72
N LYS A 207 -15.69 -5.58 48.44
CA LYS A 207 -14.82 -6.52 47.72
C LYS A 207 -14.52 -7.80 48.53
N PRO A 208 -15.56 -8.57 48.91
CA PRO A 208 -15.36 -9.82 49.63
C PRO A 208 -14.47 -10.75 48.78
N HIS A 209 -13.50 -11.42 49.41
CA HIS A 209 -12.60 -12.32 48.71
C HIS A 209 -12.38 -13.60 49.50
N VAL A 210 -12.15 -14.69 48.79
CA VAL A 210 -11.65 -15.95 49.34
C VAL A 210 -10.14 -15.88 49.38
N ARG A 211 -9.54 -16.28 50.49
CA ARG A 211 -8.11 -16.58 50.59
C ARG A 211 -7.95 -18.07 50.85
N SER A 212 -7.11 -18.73 50.07
CA SER A 212 -6.80 -20.14 50.25
C SER A 212 -5.29 -20.37 50.14
N TYR A 213 -4.76 -21.17 51.07
CA TYR A 213 -3.36 -21.56 51.10
C TYR A 213 -3.16 -22.86 50.31
N PHE A 214 -2.04 -22.97 49.61
CA PHE A 214 -1.62 -24.19 48.94
C PHE A 214 -0.13 -24.47 49.20
N GLU A 215 0.18 -25.74 49.42
CA GLU A 215 1.57 -26.23 49.44
C GLU A 215 2.10 -26.37 48.02
N ASN A 216 1.29 -26.92 47.10
CA ASN A 216 1.62 -27.07 45.69
C ASN A 216 0.41 -26.69 44.82
N TYR A 217 0.62 -25.84 43.83
CA TYR A 217 -0.41 -25.42 42.87
C TYR A 217 0.15 -25.43 41.45
N ILE A 218 -0.49 -26.19 40.57
CA ILE A 218 -0.04 -26.39 39.20
C ILE A 218 -0.92 -25.59 38.26
N ILE A 219 -0.30 -24.75 37.44
CA ILE A 219 -0.94 -24.03 36.34
C ILE A 219 -0.38 -24.59 35.03
N ASN A 220 -1.27 -25.07 34.17
CA ASN A 220 -0.92 -25.52 32.83
C ASN A 220 -1.24 -24.40 31.85
N VAL A 221 -0.23 -23.90 31.17
CA VAL A 221 -0.37 -22.92 30.10
C VAL A 221 -0.05 -23.59 28.78
N ASP A 222 -0.90 -23.44 27.78
CA ASP A 222 -0.58 -23.89 26.44
C ASP A 222 0.51 -22.97 25.83
N LEU A 223 1.65 -23.56 25.47
CA LEU A 223 2.78 -22.88 24.81
C LEU A 223 2.39 -22.33 23.44
N GLU A 224 1.34 -22.85 22.81
CA GLU A 224 0.82 -22.30 21.55
C GLU A 224 0.28 -20.87 21.76
N ILE A 225 -0.26 -20.57 22.93
CA ILE A 225 -0.77 -19.23 23.31
C ILE A 225 0.39 -18.24 23.58
N LEU A 226 1.54 -18.71 24.08
CA LEU A 226 2.74 -17.88 24.23
C LEU A 226 3.34 -17.42 22.89
N ASN A 227 2.95 -18.05 21.79
CA ASN A 227 3.30 -17.62 20.44
C ASN A 227 2.22 -16.72 19.81
N SER A 228 1.14 -16.41 20.54
CA SER A 228 -0.07 -15.74 20.03
C SER A 228 -0.40 -14.39 20.67
N ASP A 229 0.50 -13.79 21.45
CA ASP A 229 0.27 -12.42 21.98
C ASP A 229 0.32 -11.33 20.90
N ASP A 230 0.64 -11.70 19.65
CA ASP A 230 0.06 -11.04 18.49
C ASP A 230 -1.28 -11.71 18.20
N MET A 231 -2.39 -11.05 18.55
CA MET A 231 -3.77 -11.38 18.14
C MET A 231 -3.92 -11.32 16.61
N ASP A 232 -3.26 -12.23 15.90
CA ASP A 232 -3.36 -12.43 14.48
C ASP A 232 -3.03 -13.90 14.21
N ASP A 233 -3.96 -14.63 13.61
CA ASP A 233 -4.00 -16.08 13.36
C ASP A 233 -2.84 -16.61 12.47
N ASN A 234 -1.59 -16.28 12.78
CA ASN A 234 -0.47 -16.25 11.83
C ASN A 234 0.51 -17.42 11.94
N VAL A 235 0.55 -18.14 13.06
CA VAL A 235 1.55 -19.21 13.25
C VAL A 235 1.11 -20.52 12.60
N SER A 236 -0.16 -20.88 12.74
CA SER A 236 -0.73 -22.04 12.02
C SER A 236 -0.96 -21.72 10.54
N SER A 237 -1.17 -20.45 10.19
CA SER A 237 -1.44 -20.01 8.82
C SER A 237 -0.22 -20.03 7.92
N ARG A 238 1.00 -19.75 8.38
CA ARG A 238 2.19 -19.73 7.50
C ARG A 238 2.64 -21.10 6.94
N ARG A 239 1.96 -22.21 7.27
CA ARG A 239 2.31 -23.55 6.78
C ARG A 239 2.31 -23.67 5.26
N TYR A 240 1.47 -22.92 4.56
CA TYR A 240 1.44 -22.91 3.10
C TYR A 240 2.75 -22.41 2.46
N ASN A 241 3.53 -21.56 3.14
CA ASN A 241 4.84 -21.09 2.65
C ASN A 241 5.93 -22.18 2.72
N MET A 242 5.69 -23.25 3.47
CA MET A 242 6.61 -24.38 3.66
C MET A 242 6.45 -25.46 2.59
N LEU A 243 5.53 -25.27 1.64
CA LEU A 243 5.21 -26.26 0.61
C LEU A 243 5.91 -25.92 -0.71
N ASP A 244 6.34 -26.96 -1.41
CA ASP A 244 6.74 -26.87 -2.82
C ASP A 244 5.52 -26.86 -3.76
N VAL A 245 5.73 -26.64 -5.06
CA VAL A 245 4.64 -26.60 -6.05
C VAL A 245 3.83 -27.89 -6.11
N ASN A 246 4.46 -29.07 -5.97
CA ASN A 246 3.75 -30.35 -6.06
C ASN A 246 2.84 -30.55 -4.84
N GLN A 247 3.37 -30.25 -3.66
CA GLN A 247 2.63 -30.28 -2.40
C GLN A 247 1.51 -29.24 -2.39
N LEU A 248 1.76 -28.03 -2.90
CA LEU A 248 0.75 -26.99 -3.05
C LEU A 248 -0.37 -27.44 -3.99
N ASN A 249 -0.04 -28.04 -5.13
CA ASN A 249 -1.04 -28.51 -6.09
C ASN A 249 -1.97 -29.56 -5.47
N TYR A 250 -1.41 -30.56 -4.78
CA TYR A 250 -2.19 -31.55 -4.03
C TYR A 250 -3.05 -30.91 -2.93
N THR A 251 -2.48 -29.96 -2.18
CA THR A 251 -3.20 -29.29 -1.09
C THR A 251 -4.33 -28.41 -1.61
N ILE A 252 -4.12 -27.69 -2.72
CA ILE A 252 -5.15 -26.86 -3.37
C ILE A 252 -6.32 -27.72 -3.83
N ASP A 253 -6.03 -28.85 -4.49
CA ASP A 253 -7.04 -29.80 -4.96
C ASP A 253 -7.89 -30.33 -3.79
N SER A 254 -7.22 -30.82 -2.73
CA SER A 254 -7.89 -31.31 -1.53
C SER A 254 -8.72 -30.22 -0.82
N LEU A 255 -8.23 -28.97 -0.75
CA LEU A 255 -8.97 -27.86 -0.16
C LEU A 255 -10.20 -27.49 -1.01
N GLN A 256 -10.12 -27.62 -2.32
CA GLN A 256 -11.22 -27.33 -3.23
C GLN A 256 -12.32 -28.41 -3.16
N ASP A 257 -11.93 -29.68 -3.05
CA ASP A 257 -12.87 -30.77 -2.77
C ASP A 257 -13.55 -30.56 -1.42
N LYS A 258 -12.77 -30.21 -0.38
CA LYS A 258 -13.31 -29.96 0.95
C LYS A 258 -14.30 -28.80 0.97
N LYS A 259 -14.01 -27.73 0.23
CA LYS A 259 -14.93 -26.60 0.05
C LYS A 259 -16.26 -27.03 -0.57
N THR A 260 -16.22 -27.93 -1.56
CA THR A 260 -17.43 -28.46 -2.20
C THR A 260 -18.25 -29.31 -1.22
N GLU A 261 -17.60 -30.22 -0.50
CA GLU A 261 -18.21 -31.05 0.55
C GLU A 261 -18.86 -30.19 1.66
N ASP A 262 -18.19 -29.11 2.08
CA ASP A 262 -18.69 -28.18 3.08
C ASP A 262 -19.98 -27.48 2.62
N TYR A 263 -20.04 -27.02 1.36
CA TYR A 263 -21.25 -26.42 0.79
C TYR A 263 -22.40 -27.42 0.66
N GLU A 264 -22.12 -28.64 0.23
CA GLU A 264 -23.14 -29.70 0.16
C GLU A 264 -23.69 -30.04 1.54
N THR A 265 -22.82 -30.15 2.54
CA THR A 265 -23.21 -30.44 3.93
C THR A 265 -24.05 -29.30 4.51
N PHE A 266 -23.66 -28.05 4.24
CA PHE A 266 -24.43 -26.88 4.64
C PHE A 266 -25.80 -26.81 3.94
N SER A 267 -25.83 -27.08 2.64
CA SER A 267 -27.08 -27.15 1.85
C SER A 267 -28.03 -28.22 2.41
N LYS A 268 -27.54 -29.44 2.66
CA LYS A 268 -28.31 -30.52 3.30
C LYS A 268 -28.82 -30.12 4.68
N THR A 269 -28.00 -29.44 5.47
CA THR A 269 -28.38 -28.95 6.81
C THR A 269 -29.51 -27.93 6.73
N LEU A 270 -29.45 -26.97 5.80
CA LEU A 270 -30.53 -25.99 5.60
C LEU A 270 -31.79 -26.66 5.04
N TYR A 271 -31.63 -27.58 4.09
CA TYR A 271 -32.74 -28.35 3.52
C TYR A 271 -33.51 -29.10 4.62
N ASN A 272 -32.82 -29.94 5.38
CA ASN A 272 -33.41 -30.74 6.46
C ASN A 272 -34.10 -29.91 7.55
N ARG A 273 -33.74 -28.63 7.73
CA ARG A 273 -34.38 -27.73 8.69
C ARG A 273 -35.61 -27.00 8.14
N SER A 274 -35.74 -26.93 6.83
CA SER A 274 -36.82 -26.19 6.13
C SER A 274 -37.86 -27.10 5.50
N THR A 275 -37.57 -28.41 5.34
CA THR A 275 -38.46 -29.34 4.66
C THR A 275 -39.24 -30.27 5.59
N TYR A 276 -40.35 -30.76 5.05
CA TYR A 276 -41.27 -31.69 5.69
C TYR A 276 -40.67 -33.09 5.89
N ASP A 277 -39.64 -33.48 5.14
CA ASP A 277 -39.07 -34.83 5.18
C ASP A 277 -38.50 -35.24 6.56
N VAL A 278 -38.30 -34.28 7.46
CA VAL A 278 -37.81 -34.50 8.83
C VAL A 278 -38.94 -34.36 9.89
N LEU A 279 -40.14 -33.91 9.48
CA LEU A 279 -41.31 -33.88 10.36
C LEU A 279 -41.81 -35.32 10.57
N ASN A 280 -42.02 -35.67 11.83
CA ASN A 280 -42.32 -37.02 12.31
C ASN A 280 -43.39 -37.73 11.44
N ALA A 281 -42.94 -38.72 10.66
CA ALA A 281 -43.77 -39.50 9.72
C ALA A 281 -44.77 -40.46 10.41
N ASN A 282 -44.84 -40.46 11.74
CA ASN A 282 -45.82 -41.24 12.51
C ASN A 282 -47.27 -40.73 12.37
N ILE A 283 -47.52 -39.75 11.50
CA ILE A 283 -48.86 -39.29 11.13
C ILE A 283 -49.25 -40.02 9.84
N ASP A 284 -50.28 -40.85 9.91
CA ASP A 284 -50.89 -41.48 8.74
C ASP A 284 -51.58 -40.42 7.87
N THR A 285 -50.89 -39.96 6.82
CA THR A 285 -51.38 -38.94 5.88
C THR A 285 -52.47 -39.45 4.94
N THR A 286 -52.79 -40.75 4.96
CA THR A 286 -53.82 -41.34 4.11
C THR A 286 -55.23 -41.21 4.70
N ARG A 287 -55.36 -40.89 6.00
CA ARG A 287 -56.65 -40.71 6.68
C ARG A 287 -57.04 -39.23 6.68
N THR A 288 -58.04 -38.89 5.87
CA THR A 288 -58.65 -37.55 5.86
C THR A 288 -59.61 -37.42 7.05
N ASP A 289 -59.26 -36.62 8.05
CA ASP A 289 -60.08 -36.39 9.24
C ASP A 289 -61.06 -35.21 9.05
N SER A 290 -60.60 -34.04 8.57
CA SER A 290 -61.44 -32.86 8.33
C SER A 290 -60.80 -31.89 7.34
N ILE A 291 -61.60 -31.26 6.46
CA ILE A 291 -61.14 -30.22 5.53
C ILE A 291 -61.25 -28.86 6.22
N PHE A 292 -60.11 -28.24 6.54
CA PHE A 292 -60.06 -26.88 7.05
C PHE A 292 -60.40 -25.87 5.93
N LYS A 293 -61.39 -25.00 6.16
CA LYS A 293 -61.85 -23.96 5.20
C LYS A 293 -61.45 -22.54 5.58
N GLY A 294 -60.70 -22.34 6.67
CA GLY A 294 -60.23 -21.01 7.06
C GLY A 294 -59.07 -20.54 6.19
N GLU A 295 -58.84 -19.22 6.15
CA GLU A 295 -57.73 -18.62 5.39
C GLU A 295 -56.36 -18.85 6.05
N HIS A 296 -56.31 -18.93 7.39
CA HIS A 296 -55.05 -19.05 8.14
C HIS A 296 -54.98 -20.35 8.94
N ILE A 297 -53.93 -21.13 8.71
CA ILE A 297 -53.70 -22.42 9.40
C ILE A 297 -53.60 -22.29 10.93
N LEU A 298 -53.24 -21.09 11.42
CA LEU A 298 -53.17 -20.78 12.84
C LEU A 298 -54.55 -20.81 13.51
N ASP A 299 -55.64 -20.68 12.76
CA ASP A 299 -57.00 -20.68 13.32
C ASP A 299 -57.46 -22.06 13.79
N LEU A 300 -56.73 -23.11 13.42
CA LEU A 300 -56.90 -24.47 13.98
C LEU A 300 -56.48 -24.57 15.46
N TYR A 301 -55.76 -23.59 15.99
CA TYR A 301 -55.11 -23.67 17.29
C TYR A 301 -55.66 -22.63 18.29
N SER A 302 -55.67 -22.99 19.58
CA SER A 302 -56.01 -22.06 20.66
C SER A 302 -54.99 -20.91 20.76
N THR A 303 -55.38 -19.75 21.33
CA THR A 303 -54.49 -18.58 21.45
C THR A 303 -53.12 -18.90 22.08
N ASN A 304 -53.09 -19.74 23.11
CA ASN A 304 -51.83 -20.17 23.74
C ASN A 304 -50.96 -20.99 22.78
N GLN A 305 -51.57 -21.91 22.01
CA GLN A 305 -50.87 -22.69 21.00
C GLN A 305 -50.41 -21.82 19.82
N LYS A 306 -51.19 -20.82 19.39
CA LYS A 306 -50.76 -19.84 18.37
C LYS A 306 -49.47 -19.14 18.81
N ILE A 307 -49.41 -18.66 20.06
CA ILE A 307 -48.21 -18.03 20.63
C ILE A 307 -47.03 -19.00 20.67
N GLN A 308 -47.24 -20.25 21.08
CA GLN A 308 -46.19 -21.27 21.10
C GLN A 308 -45.64 -21.57 19.70
N ILE A 309 -46.51 -21.76 18.70
CA ILE A 309 -46.12 -22.01 17.31
C ILE A 309 -45.33 -20.82 16.75
N LEU A 310 -45.80 -19.59 16.98
CA LEU A 310 -45.09 -18.37 16.56
C LEU A 310 -43.71 -18.26 17.21
N ASN A 311 -43.61 -18.53 18.51
CA ASN A 311 -42.32 -18.52 19.21
C ASN A 311 -41.36 -19.61 18.68
N LEU A 312 -41.87 -20.80 18.38
CA LEU A 312 -41.07 -21.86 17.75
C LEU A 312 -40.59 -21.46 16.35
N ALA A 313 -41.45 -20.81 15.55
CA ALA A 313 -41.09 -20.30 14.23
C ALA A 313 -40.03 -19.20 14.31
N ILE A 314 -40.19 -18.24 15.23
CA ILE A 314 -39.21 -17.17 15.49
C ILE A 314 -37.88 -17.78 15.92
N ASN A 315 -37.89 -18.71 16.89
CA ASN A 315 -36.68 -19.37 17.36
C ASN A 315 -35.99 -20.19 16.26
N SER A 316 -36.76 -20.93 15.46
CA SER A 316 -36.22 -21.68 14.31
C SER A 316 -35.55 -20.76 13.29
N THR A 317 -36.19 -19.62 13.00
CA THR A 317 -35.66 -18.59 12.07
C THR A 317 -34.38 -17.97 12.63
N ASN A 318 -34.38 -17.54 13.89
CA ASN A 318 -33.21 -16.96 14.54
C ASN A 318 -32.03 -17.94 14.57
N ASN A 319 -32.29 -19.20 14.93
CA ASN A 319 -31.28 -20.26 14.93
C ASN A 319 -30.77 -20.55 13.50
N THR A 320 -31.61 -20.42 12.48
CA THR A 320 -31.20 -20.59 11.08
C THR A 320 -30.30 -19.44 10.62
N SER A 321 -30.66 -18.19 10.95
CA SER A 321 -29.82 -17.02 10.67
C SER A 321 -28.44 -17.14 11.33
N GLN A 322 -28.38 -17.55 12.60
CA GLN A 322 -27.11 -17.77 13.30
C GLN A 322 -26.24 -18.84 12.63
N ILE A 323 -26.85 -19.93 12.13
CA ILE A 323 -26.14 -20.95 11.36
C ILE A 323 -25.62 -20.39 10.03
N ILE A 324 -26.42 -19.59 9.32
CA ILE A 324 -25.97 -18.94 8.08
C ILE A 324 -24.81 -18.00 8.35
N ASP A 325 -24.90 -17.15 9.38
CA ASP A 325 -23.87 -16.18 9.72
C ASP A 325 -22.55 -16.87 10.14
N SER A 326 -22.64 -17.91 10.97
CA SER A 326 -21.46 -18.67 11.42
C SER A 326 -20.80 -19.45 10.28
N ASN A 327 -21.58 -20.11 9.41
CA ASN A 327 -21.03 -20.81 8.24
C ASN A 327 -20.47 -19.84 7.21
N THR A 328 -21.11 -18.69 6.98
CA THR A 328 -20.58 -17.66 6.06
C THR A 328 -19.20 -17.18 6.51
N ARG A 329 -19.03 -16.88 7.81
CA ARG A 329 -17.71 -16.52 8.36
C ARG A 329 -16.70 -17.66 8.22
N THR A 330 -17.11 -18.88 8.50
CA THR A 330 -16.25 -20.07 8.38
C THR A 330 -15.79 -20.30 6.94
N PHE A 331 -16.70 -20.18 5.96
CA PHE A 331 -16.39 -20.32 4.55
C PHE A 331 -15.49 -19.19 4.04
N GLN A 332 -15.69 -17.95 4.49
CA GLN A 332 -14.79 -16.84 4.17
C GLN A 332 -13.37 -17.13 4.66
N THR A 333 -13.20 -17.65 5.88
CA THR A 333 -11.89 -18.05 6.38
C THR A 333 -11.30 -19.17 5.52
N LYS A 334 -12.04 -20.25 5.25
CA LYS A 334 -11.56 -21.35 4.39
C LYS A 334 -11.18 -20.87 2.98
N ASP A 335 -11.92 -19.93 2.41
CA ASP A 335 -11.62 -19.32 1.12
C ASP A 335 -10.33 -18.51 1.15
N ILE A 336 -10.12 -17.69 2.18
CA ILE A 336 -8.86 -16.97 2.39
C ILE A 336 -7.69 -17.97 2.43
N TRP A 337 -7.85 -19.10 3.13
CA TRP A 337 -6.84 -20.14 3.20
C TRP A 337 -6.55 -20.78 1.85
N LEU A 338 -7.57 -21.15 1.06
CA LEU A 338 -7.40 -21.65 -0.30
C LEU A 338 -6.68 -20.63 -1.19
N ASN A 339 -7.13 -19.37 -1.14
CA ASN A 339 -6.54 -18.28 -1.92
C ASN A 339 -5.06 -18.08 -1.60
N LYS A 340 -4.65 -18.18 -0.32
CA LYS A 340 -3.24 -18.11 0.09
C LYS A 340 -2.38 -19.19 -0.57
N HIS A 341 -2.86 -20.43 -0.65
CA HIS A 341 -2.12 -21.52 -1.29
C HIS A 341 -1.95 -21.28 -2.79
N ILE A 342 -3.02 -20.86 -3.47
CA ILE A 342 -2.98 -20.51 -4.89
C ILE A 342 -1.99 -19.35 -5.14
N ILE A 343 -2.05 -18.30 -4.32
CA ILE A 343 -1.14 -17.14 -4.41
C ILE A 343 0.31 -17.57 -4.27
N VAL A 344 0.63 -18.38 -3.25
CA VAL A 344 2.02 -18.81 -3.02
C VAL A 344 2.53 -19.73 -4.13
N MET A 345 1.67 -20.58 -4.68
CA MET A 345 2.04 -21.38 -5.85
C MET A 345 2.43 -20.46 -7.03
N HIS A 346 1.60 -19.47 -7.34
CA HIS A 346 1.88 -18.55 -8.45
C HIS A 346 3.05 -17.60 -8.17
N ASP A 347 3.24 -17.12 -6.93
CA ASP A 347 4.34 -16.24 -6.55
C ASP A 347 5.71 -16.88 -6.85
N LYS A 348 5.84 -18.21 -6.73
CA LYS A 348 7.07 -18.94 -7.10
C LYS A 348 7.40 -18.78 -8.59
N PHE A 349 6.41 -18.83 -9.48
CA PHE A 349 6.58 -18.60 -10.91
C PHE A 349 6.78 -17.12 -11.22
N VAL A 350 5.96 -16.26 -10.60
CA VAL A 350 6.01 -14.81 -10.79
C VAL A 350 7.40 -14.26 -10.49
N LEU A 351 8.11 -14.78 -9.48
CA LEU A 351 9.49 -14.38 -9.18
C LEU A 351 10.43 -14.53 -10.37
N ALA A 352 10.36 -15.65 -11.10
CA ALA A 352 11.21 -15.91 -12.25
C ALA A 352 10.94 -14.92 -13.39
N PHE A 353 9.66 -14.69 -13.71
CA PHE A 353 9.25 -13.75 -14.74
C PHE A 353 9.54 -12.29 -14.35
N ALA A 354 9.37 -11.94 -13.07
CA ALA A 354 9.63 -10.61 -12.57
C ALA A 354 11.09 -10.20 -12.77
N CYS A 355 12.05 -11.12 -12.54
CA CYS A 355 13.47 -10.85 -12.77
C CYS A 355 13.74 -10.49 -14.24
N VAL A 356 13.19 -11.27 -15.18
CA VAL A 356 13.36 -11.03 -16.61
C VAL A 356 12.70 -9.72 -17.03
N ILE A 357 11.44 -9.50 -16.64
CA ILE A 357 10.68 -8.30 -17.03
C ILE A 357 11.32 -7.04 -16.46
N LEU A 358 11.72 -7.04 -15.18
CA LEU A 358 12.34 -5.87 -14.56
C LEU A 358 13.74 -5.58 -15.13
N PHE A 359 14.48 -6.58 -15.59
CA PHE A 359 15.70 -6.33 -16.38
C PHE A 359 15.39 -5.57 -17.67
N PHE A 360 14.34 -5.97 -18.41
CA PHE A 360 13.90 -5.27 -19.63
C PHE A 360 13.18 -3.95 -19.37
N VAL A 361 12.82 -3.63 -18.14
CA VAL A 361 12.46 -2.26 -17.74
C VAL A 361 13.74 -1.45 -17.47
N GLY A 362 14.69 -2.02 -16.73
CA GLY A 362 15.86 -1.32 -16.23
C GLY A 362 16.94 -1.04 -17.27
N ALA A 363 17.36 -2.06 -18.02
CA ALA A 363 18.40 -1.94 -19.05
C ALA A 363 18.13 -0.84 -20.09
N PRO A 364 16.95 -0.78 -20.75
CA PRO A 364 16.68 0.30 -21.69
C PRO A 364 16.62 1.65 -21.00
N LEU A 365 16.00 1.74 -19.82
CA LEU A 365 15.89 2.99 -19.08
C LEU A 365 17.26 3.56 -18.69
N GLY A 366 18.19 2.69 -18.27
CA GLY A 366 19.60 3.05 -18.04
C GLY A 366 20.25 3.60 -19.31
N ALA A 367 20.12 2.91 -20.45
CA ALA A 367 20.67 3.36 -21.73
C ALA A 367 20.11 4.73 -22.21
N LEU A 368 18.92 5.11 -21.74
CA LEU A 368 18.23 6.34 -22.10
C LEU A 368 18.59 7.53 -21.19
N ILE A 369 18.85 7.28 -19.90
CA ILE A 369 19.21 8.32 -18.92
C ILE A 369 20.72 8.62 -19.08
N ARG A 370 21.05 9.44 -20.10
CA ARG A 370 22.45 9.79 -20.47
C ARG A 370 23.14 10.78 -19.53
N LYS A 371 22.41 11.53 -18.69
CA LYS A 371 22.95 12.59 -17.81
C LYS A 371 22.21 12.62 -16.47
N GLY A 372 22.94 12.52 -15.36
CA GLY A 372 22.35 12.59 -14.02
C GLY A 372 23.23 12.19 -12.83
N GLY A 373 24.48 11.73 -13.06
CA GLY A 373 25.33 11.14 -12.02
C GLY A 373 24.73 9.84 -11.45
N LEU A 374 25.48 9.14 -10.60
CA LEU A 374 25.07 7.84 -10.03
C LEU A 374 23.72 7.86 -9.28
N GLY A 375 23.29 9.02 -8.78
CA GLY A 375 22.10 9.15 -7.93
C GLY A 375 20.75 9.11 -8.68
N LEU A 376 20.63 9.75 -9.84
CA LEU A 376 19.34 9.85 -10.56
C LEU A 376 18.83 8.47 -11.04
N PRO A 377 19.65 7.61 -11.68
CA PRO A 377 19.21 6.28 -12.10
C PRO A 377 18.79 5.40 -10.90
N MET A 378 19.48 5.53 -9.76
CA MET A 378 19.13 4.82 -8.52
C MET A 378 17.74 5.22 -8.01
N VAL A 379 17.44 6.52 -7.96
CA VAL A 379 16.11 7.00 -7.51
C VAL A 379 15.01 6.50 -8.43
N VAL A 380 15.22 6.54 -9.74
CA VAL A 380 14.25 6.04 -10.72
C VAL A 380 14.04 4.52 -10.57
N ALA A 381 15.11 3.75 -10.35
CA ALA A 381 15.02 2.32 -10.08
C ALA A 381 14.19 2.03 -8.83
N ILE A 382 14.44 2.76 -7.74
CA ILE A 382 13.70 2.62 -6.48
C ILE A 382 12.22 2.95 -6.68
N VAL A 383 11.88 4.04 -7.36
CA VAL A 383 10.47 4.42 -7.60
C VAL A 383 9.75 3.36 -8.44
N LEU A 384 10.38 2.84 -9.49
CA LEU A 384 9.79 1.78 -10.32
C LEU A 384 9.62 0.48 -9.54
N PHE A 385 10.62 0.10 -8.73
CA PHE A 385 10.52 -1.07 -7.86
C PHE A 385 9.42 -0.91 -6.81
N LEU A 386 9.33 0.24 -6.14
CA LEU A 386 8.28 0.51 -5.16
C LEU A 386 6.90 0.48 -5.80
N THR A 387 6.75 1.01 -7.02
CA THR A 387 5.50 0.92 -7.78
C THR A 387 5.13 -0.53 -8.07
N TYR A 388 6.07 -1.34 -8.56
CA TYR A 388 5.89 -2.78 -8.75
C TYR A 388 5.50 -3.48 -7.44
N HIS A 389 6.19 -3.17 -6.35
CA HIS A 389 6.02 -3.85 -5.07
C HIS A 389 4.69 -3.51 -4.40
N PHE A 390 4.34 -2.23 -4.29
CA PHE A 390 3.10 -1.80 -3.66
C PHE A 390 1.87 -2.21 -4.45
N PHE A 391 1.93 -2.12 -5.79
CA PHE A 391 0.83 -2.59 -6.61
C PHE A 391 0.63 -4.11 -6.48
N GLY A 392 1.72 -4.87 -6.37
CA GLY A 392 1.67 -6.31 -6.08
C GLY A 392 1.09 -6.62 -4.71
N ILE A 393 1.49 -5.92 -3.65
CA ILE A 393 0.92 -6.11 -2.30
C ILE A 393 -0.58 -5.81 -2.31
N PHE A 394 -0.99 -4.70 -2.92
CA PHE A 394 -2.41 -4.34 -3.00
C PHE A 394 -3.24 -5.42 -3.72
N ALA A 395 -2.75 -5.88 -4.87
CA ALA A 395 -3.43 -6.92 -5.65
C ALA A 395 -3.55 -8.23 -4.87
N LYS A 396 -2.46 -8.67 -4.23
CA LYS A 396 -2.45 -9.92 -3.43
C LYS A 396 -3.34 -9.84 -2.20
N ASN A 397 -3.28 -8.74 -1.44
CA ASN A 397 -4.13 -8.56 -0.26
C ASN A 397 -5.63 -8.50 -0.64
N SER A 398 -5.96 -7.95 -1.82
CA SER A 398 -7.33 -7.93 -2.31
C SER A 398 -7.79 -9.31 -2.81
N ALA A 399 -6.90 -10.07 -3.45
CA ALA A 399 -7.21 -11.41 -3.93
C ALA A 399 -7.28 -12.45 -2.81
N GLU A 400 -6.46 -12.28 -1.76
CA GLU A 400 -6.53 -13.08 -0.52
C GLU A 400 -7.94 -13.03 0.09
N LYS A 401 -8.52 -11.83 0.17
CA LYS A 401 -9.89 -11.60 0.68
C LYS A 401 -11.01 -12.02 -0.29
N GLY A 402 -10.68 -12.59 -1.45
CA GLY A 402 -11.65 -13.06 -2.44
C GLY A 402 -12.28 -11.98 -3.32
N SER A 403 -11.75 -10.75 -3.33
CA SER A 403 -12.30 -9.69 -4.21
C SER A 403 -11.90 -9.86 -5.68
N PHE A 404 -10.75 -10.48 -5.94
CA PHE A 404 -10.26 -10.82 -7.28
C PHE A 404 -9.77 -12.26 -7.31
N ASN A 405 -9.66 -12.82 -8.52
CA ASN A 405 -9.08 -14.15 -8.70
C ASN A 405 -7.62 -14.19 -8.13
N PRO A 406 -7.27 -15.16 -7.26
CA PRO A 406 -5.95 -15.31 -6.65
C PRO A 406 -4.78 -15.39 -7.64
N ILE A 407 -5.02 -16.00 -8.80
CA ILE A 407 -4.06 -16.11 -9.89
C ILE A 407 -3.78 -14.70 -10.44
N ILE A 408 -4.84 -13.95 -10.79
CA ILE A 408 -4.70 -12.58 -11.30
C ILE A 408 -3.99 -11.70 -10.27
N GLY A 409 -4.38 -11.78 -9.00
CA GLY A 409 -3.76 -11.01 -7.91
C GLY A 409 -2.24 -11.19 -7.83
N SER A 410 -1.75 -12.41 -8.06
CA SER A 410 -0.31 -12.73 -8.03
C SER A 410 0.43 -12.19 -9.25
N TRP A 411 -0.17 -12.27 -10.43
CA TRP A 411 0.47 -11.88 -11.70
C TRP A 411 0.30 -10.38 -12.04
N LEU A 412 -0.64 -9.68 -11.41
CA LEU A 412 -1.08 -8.35 -11.84
C LEU A 412 0.07 -7.34 -11.96
N SER A 413 0.95 -7.29 -10.97
CA SER A 413 2.06 -6.34 -10.99
C SER A 413 3.06 -6.61 -12.12
N THR A 414 3.41 -7.87 -12.32
CA THR A 414 4.28 -8.31 -13.42
C THR A 414 3.62 -8.09 -14.78
N ALA A 415 2.31 -8.31 -14.87
CA ALA A 415 1.52 -8.05 -16.07
C ALA A 415 1.48 -6.55 -16.43
N VAL A 416 1.44 -5.65 -15.44
CA VAL A 416 1.52 -4.20 -15.68
C VAL A 416 2.93 -3.78 -16.13
N MET A 417 3.98 -4.40 -15.57
CA MET A 417 5.36 -4.09 -15.95
C MET A 417 5.74 -4.62 -17.34
N LEU A 418 5.08 -5.66 -17.84
CA LEU A 418 5.39 -6.26 -19.13
C LEU A 418 5.19 -5.29 -20.31
N PRO A 419 4.04 -4.63 -20.53
CA PRO A 419 3.88 -3.61 -21.57
C PRO A 419 4.87 -2.45 -21.43
N LEU A 420 5.17 -2.02 -20.20
CA LEU A 420 6.16 -0.99 -19.93
C LEU A 420 7.56 -1.42 -20.39
N SER A 421 7.95 -2.67 -20.09
CA SER A 421 9.24 -3.23 -20.51
C SER A 421 9.38 -3.26 -22.04
N ILE A 422 8.33 -3.69 -22.75
CA ILE A 422 8.30 -3.75 -24.22
C ILE A 422 8.37 -2.34 -24.80
N TYR A 423 7.60 -1.40 -24.25
CA TYR A 423 7.58 -0.01 -24.67
C TYR A 423 8.95 0.66 -24.51
N LEU A 424 9.58 0.53 -23.32
CA LEU A 424 10.88 1.12 -23.04
C LEU A 424 11.98 0.50 -23.90
N THR A 425 11.99 -0.82 -24.04
CA THR A 425 12.94 -1.53 -24.91
C THR A 425 12.83 -1.06 -26.37
N THR A 426 11.61 -0.92 -26.88
CA THR A 426 11.35 -0.44 -28.24
C THR A 426 11.80 1.02 -28.42
N ARG A 427 11.57 1.89 -27.42
CA ARG A 427 12.04 3.28 -27.47
C ARG A 427 13.57 3.39 -27.45
N ALA A 428 14.22 2.66 -26.55
CA ALA A 428 15.67 2.65 -26.41
C ALA A 428 16.35 2.13 -27.69
N THR A 429 15.75 1.14 -28.34
CA THR A 429 16.23 0.62 -29.62
C THR A 429 16.13 1.67 -30.73
N ASN A 430 15.04 2.45 -30.76
CA ASN A 430 14.77 3.45 -31.79
C ASN A 430 15.41 4.83 -31.54
N ASP A 431 16.32 4.97 -30.55
CA ASP A 431 16.94 6.24 -30.13
C ASP A 431 15.95 7.38 -29.81
N LYS A 432 14.69 7.05 -29.59
CA LYS A 432 13.68 8.01 -29.14
C LYS A 432 13.89 8.19 -27.65
N GLY A 433 14.58 9.26 -27.26
CA GLY A 433 14.82 9.62 -25.84
C GLY A 433 13.55 9.42 -25.01
N VAL A 434 13.65 8.75 -23.86
CA VAL A 434 12.50 8.40 -23.01
C VAL A 434 12.09 9.63 -22.26
N PHE A 435 11.04 10.28 -22.76
CA PHE A 435 10.57 11.58 -22.32
C PHE A 435 11.65 12.67 -22.44
N GLN A 436 11.28 13.90 -22.78
CA GLN A 436 12.13 15.01 -22.40
C GLN A 436 12.04 15.04 -20.86
N PHE A 437 12.92 14.33 -20.16
CA PHE A 437 12.97 14.39 -18.69
C PHE A 437 13.16 15.84 -18.24
N ASP A 438 13.72 16.72 -19.07
CA ASP A 438 13.67 18.17 -18.86
C ASP A 438 12.25 18.70 -18.69
N ALA A 439 11.23 18.21 -19.42
CA ALA A 439 9.86 18.67 -19.24
C ALA A 439 9.22 18.24 -17.89
N ILE A 440 9.77 17.22 -17.21
CA ILE A 440 9.27 16.71 -15.91
C ILE A 440 10.17 17.16 -14.75
N LEU A 441 11.50 17.08 -14.91
CA LEU A 441 12.52 17.52 -13.96
C LEU A 441 12.63 19.05 -13.89
N VAL A 442 12.45 19.80 -14.98
CA VAL A 442 12.47 21.28 -14.91
C VAL A 442 11.35 21.81 -14.00
N PRO A 443 10.08 21.37 -14.11
CA PRO A 443 9.06 21.76 -13.13
C PRO A 443 9.34 21.23 -11.71
N LEU A 444 9.89 20.02 -11.54
CA LEU A 444 10.23 19.47 -10.22
C LEU A 444 11.40 20.20 -9.54
N LYS A 445 12.43 20.56 -10.31
CA LYS A 445 13.56 21.38 -9.88
C LYS A 445 13.08 22.80 -9.56
N ARG A 446 12.16 23.35 -10.36
CA ARG A 446 11.49 24.64 -10.12
C ARG A 446 10.57 24.66 -8.89
N LEU A 447 10.08 23.51 -8.42
CA LEU A 447 9.34 23.40 -7.16
C LEU A 447 10.24 23.66 -5.95
N PHE A 448 11.53 23.31 -6.02
CA PHE A 448 12.51 23.55 -4.96
C PHE A 448 13.38 24.79 -5.17
N THR A 449 13.48 25.32 -6.40
CA THR A 449 14.12 26.62 -6.69
C THR A 449 13.08 27.70 -6.99
N SER A 450 12.67 28.42 -5.95
CA SER A 450 11.60 29.45 -5.98
C SER A 450 11.93 30.75 -6.75
N LYS A 451 12.94 30.81 -7.61
CA LYS A 451 13.25 32.02 -8.40
C LYS A 451 13.66 31.66 -9.83
N ASN A 452 12.68 31.54 -10.72
CA ASN A 452 12.90 31.78 -12.14
C ASN A 452 13.07 33.29 -12.36
N LYS A 453 14.25 33.85 -12.06
CA LYS A 453 14.73 34.90 -12.94
C LYS A 453 15.03 34.22 -14.27
N LEU A 454 14.55 34.76 -15.39
CA LEU A 454 15.06 34.39 -16.71
C LEU A 454 16.59 34.34 -16.59
N GLN A 455 17.22 33.23 -16.99
CA GLN A 455 18.66 33.16 -17.17
C GLN A 455 19.00 34.06 -18.36
N LEU A 456 18.99 35.36 -18.11
CA LEU A 456 19.62 36.38 -18.92
C LEU A 456 21.11 36.03 -18.95
N SER A 457 21.76 36.14 -20.10
CA SER A 457 23.21 36.03 -20.16
C SER A 457 23.84 37.07 -19.20
N GLU A 458 25.11 36.93 -18.82
CA GLU A 458 25.76 37.92 -17.94
C GLU A 458 25.67 39.36 -18.49
N SER A 459 25.70 39.52 -19.82
CA SER A 459 25.49 40.80 -20.50
C SER A 459 24.06 41.30 -20.36
N ASP A 460 23.06 40.43 -20.58
CA ASP A 460 21.64 40.81 -20.53
C ASP A 460 21.18 41.12 -19.09
N THR A 461 21.81 40.50 -18.09
CA THR A 461 21.54 40.78 -16.66
C THR A 461 22.04 42.16 -16.26
N LYS A 462 23.22 42.58 -16.77
CA LYS A 462 23.76 43.92 -16.55
C LYS A 462 22.88 44.97 -17.23
N ALA A 463 22.46 44.72 -18.47
CA ALA A 463 21.56 45.61 -19.21
C ALA A 463 20.18 45.70 -18.54
N TYR A 464 19.59 44.58 -18.08
CA TYR A 464 18.34 44.60 -17.34
C TYR A 464 18.40 45.46 -16.08
N ASN A 465 19.45 45.33 -15.27
CA ASN A 465 19.61 46.13 -14.05
C ASN A 465 19.90 47.61 -14.35
N TYR A 466 20.48 47.92 -15.51
CA TYR A 466 20.69 49.28 -15.99
C TYR A 466 19.35 49.96 -16.32
N TYR A 467 18.54 49.36 -17.20
CA TYR A 467 17.20 49.87 -17.56
C TYR A 467 16.19 49.80 -16.41
N LYS A 468 16.41 48.94 -15.40
CA LYS A 468 15.57 48.90 -14.20
C LYS A 468 15.55 50.23 -13.43
N LYS A 469 16.55 51.09 -13.59
CA LYS A 469 16.62 52.41 -12.96
C LYS A 469 15.81 53.48 -13.70
N TYR A 470 15.38 53.22 -14.93
CA TYR A 470 14.70 54.20 -15.77
C TYR A 470 13.25 54.41 -15.32
N SER A 471 12.71 55.62 -15.50
CA SER A 471 11.28 55.92 -15.31
C SER A 471 10.41 55.19 -16.36
N ILE A 472 9.09 55.15 -16.19
CA ILE A 472 8.19 54.54 -17.18
C ILE A 472 8.29 55.27 -18.53
N GLU A 473 8.35 56.60 -18.50
CA GLU A 473 8.51 57.47 -19.67
C GLU A 473 9.83 57.24 -20.40
N GLU A 474 10.93 57.07 -19.65
CA GLU A 474 12.26 56.77 -20.22
C GLU A 474 12.30 55.38 -20.86
N LEU A 475 11.62 54.38 -20.29
CA LEU A 475 11.50 53.05 -20.88
C LEU A 475 10.65 53.07 -22.16
N ILE A 476 9.63 53.92 -22.23
CA ILE A 476 8.81 54.12 -23.44
C ILE A 476 9.62 54.82 -24.52
N ALA A 477 10.44 55.82 -24.17
CA ALA A 477 11.33 56.50 -25.11
C ALA A 477 12.35 55.54 -25.74
N VAL A 478 12.88 54.59 -24.96
CA VAL A 478 13.77 53.51 -25.45
C VAL A 478 13.06 52.59 -26.44
N ILE A 479 11.77 52.31 -26.23
CA ILE A 479 10.97 51.49 -27.15
C ILE A 479 10.67 52.24 -28.46
N LYS A 480 10.32 53.53 -28.38
CA LYS A 480 10.05 54.40 -29.56
C LYS A 480 11.27 54.65 -30.43
N LYS A 481 12.47 54.71 -29.83
CA LYS A 481 13.76 54.96 -30.50
C LYS A 481 14.51 53.67 -30.86
N GLN A 482 13.80 52.57 -31.08
CA GLN A 482 14.41 51.25 -31.31
C GLN A 482 15.45 51.24 -32.43
N ASP A 483 15.26 52.07 -33.46
CA ASP A 483 16.14 52.15 -34.64
C ASP A 483 17.44 52.96 -34.41
N GLU A 484 17.55 53.68 -33.28
CA GLU A 484 18.75 54.47 -32.92
C GLU A 484 19.77 53.67 -32.06
N PHE A 485 19.41 52.46 -31.61
CA PHE A 485 20.24 51.65 -30.71
C PHE A 485 20.79 50.38 -31.38
N ASP A 486 21.99 49.98 -30.93
CA ASP A 486 22.71 48.77 -31.36
C ASP A 486 21.84 47.50 -31.21
N LEU A 487 21.54 46.85 -32.34
CA LEU A 487 20.64 45.69 -32.44
C LEU A 487 21.13 44.50 -31.60
N ASP A 488 22.44 44.38 -31.38
CA ASP A 488 23.06 43.28 -30.63
C ASP A 488 22.72 43.30 -29.13
N LYS A 489 22.26 44.45 -28.59
CA LYS A 489 21.99 44.63 -27.15
C LYS A 489 20.52 44.52 -26.75
N LYS A 490 19.61 44.25 -27.70
CA LYS A 490 18.18 44.00 -27.47
C LYS A 490 17.48 44.99 -26.50
N PRO A 491 17.72 46.31 -26.59
CA PRO A 491 17.26 47.29 -25.59
C PRO A 491 15.72 47.35 -25.47
N LYS A 492 15.00 47.15 -26.57
CA LYS A 492 13.53 47.05 -26.57
C LYS A 492 13.01 45.88 -25.75
N GLU A 493 13.63 44.71 -25.88
CA GLU A 493 13.20 43.49 -25.16
C GLU A 493 13.32 43.73 -23.65
N ILE A 494 14.45 44.30 -23.24
CA ILE A 494 14.78 44.59 -21.84
C ILE A 494 13.90 45.71 -21.26
N ALA A 495 13.62 46.75 -22.05
CA ALA A 495 12.73 47.84 -21.64
C ALA A 495 11.28 47.36 -21.49
N LEU A 496 10.77 46.59 -22.46
CA LEU A 496 9.43 46.01 -22.40
C LEU A 496 9.30 45.00 -21.24
N GLN A 497 10.34 44.23 -20.97
CA GLN A 497 10.37 43.31 -19.83
C GLN A 497 10.29 44.05 -18.49
N ASN A 498 11.03 45.17 -18.33
CA ASN A 498 10.93 46.01 -17.15
C ASN A 498 9.52 46.61 -16.98
N LEU A 499 8.87 47.05 -18.06
CA LEU A 499 7.49 47.56 -18.02
C LEU A 499 6.47 46.48 -17.61
N ILE A 500 6.62 45.26 -18.14
CA ILE A 500 5.76 44.12 -17.81
C ILE A 500 5.97 43.64 -16.37
N ASP A 501 7.22 43.60 -15.90
CA ASP A 501 7.56 43.24 -14.51
C ASP A 501 7.02 44.27 -13.50
N ARG A 502 6.93 45.55 -13.90
CA ARG A 502 6.30 46.63 -13.14
C ARG A 502 4.76 46.59 -13.14
N LYS A 503 4.15 45.62 -13.84
CA LYS A 503 2.69 45.43 -13.96
C LYS A 503 1.95 46.65 -14.54
N VAL A 504 2.61 47.47 -15.35
CA VAL A 504 1.96 48.63 -16.00
C VAL A 504 0.84 48.13 -16.94
N PRO A 505 -0.35 48.76 -16.95
CA PRO A 505 -1.41 48.38 -17.88
C PRO A 505 -1.02 48.66 -19.34
N LEU A 506 -1.32 47.75 -20.28
CA LEU A 506 -1.08 47.98 -21.72
C LEU A 506 -1.94 49.16 -22.22
N GLU A 507 -3.08 49.37 -21.60
CA GLU A 507 -4.00 50.47 -21.83
C GLU A 507 -3.35 51.81 -21.45
N GLY A 508 -2.58 51.84 -20.36
CA GLY A 508 -1.79 53.00 -19.93
C GLY A 508 -0.59 53.28 -20.84
N LEU A 509 0.07 52.21 -21.32
CA LEU A 509 1.16 52.32 -22.28
C LEU A 509 0.69 52.85 -23.65
N LYS A 510 -0.56 52.53 -24.05
CA LYS A 510 -1.19 53.08 -25.26
C LYS A 510 -1.49 54.58 -25.10
N SER A 511 -1.94 55.02 -23.92
CA SER A 511 -2.15 56.46 -23.65
C SER A 511 -0.86 57.29 -23.57
N GLU A 512 0.27 56.67 -23.22
CA GLU A 512 1.60 57.31 -23.20
C GLU A 512 2.31 57.26 -24.58
N GLY A 513 1.58 56.82 -25.62
CA GLY A 513 1.93 56.98 -27.03
C GLY A 513 2.70 55.81 -27.66
N LEU A 514 2.66 54.60 -27.10
CA LEU A 514 3.09 53.37 -27.80
C LEU A 514 1.98 52.86 -28.72
N ASP A 515 2.34 52.37 -29.91
CA ASP A 515 1.40 51.72 -30.82
C ASP A 515 1.17 50.27 -30.39
N ILE A 516 0.03 50.03 -29.73
CA ILE A 516 -0.36 48.73 -29.18
C ILE A 516 -1.65 48.28 -29.89
N PRO A 517 -1.60 47.21 -30.70
CA PRO A 517 -2.78 46.64 -31.33
C PRO A 517 -3.83 46.16 -30.32
N ASP A 518 -5.11 46.39 -30.62
CA ASP A 518 -6.24 46.06 -29.72
C ASP A 518 -6.36 44.55 -29.41
N HIS A 519 -5.90 43.69 -30.32
CA HIS A 519 -5.86 42.25 -30.10
C HIS A 519 -4.91 41.85 -28.96
N LEU A 520 -3.84 42.62 -28.67
CA LEU A 520 -2.95 42.33 -27.54
C LEU A 520 -3.60 42.66 -26.20
N ILE A 521 -4.45 43.70 -26.16
CA ILE A 521 -5.24 44.07 -24.99
C ILE A 521 -6.24 42.95 -24.68
N GLU A 522 -6.99 42.48 -25.69
CA GLU A 522 -7.89 41.33 -25.52
C GLU A 522 -7.12 40.05 -25.10
N ALA A 523 -5.95 39.78 -25.71
CA ALA A 523 -5.12 38.64 -25.35
C ALA A 523 -4.64 38.70 -23.89
N ARG A 524 -4.37 39.89 -23.34
CA ARG A 524 -4.00 40.07 -21.93
C ARG A 524 -5.15 39.72 -20.98
N HIS A 525 -6.36 40.17 -21.30
CA HIS A 525 -7.55 39.81 -20.53
C HIS A 525 -7.77 38.30 -20.55
N LEU A 526 -7.64 37.66 -21.72
CA LEU A 526 -7.75 36.20 -21.84
C LEU A 526 -6.64 35.44 -21.10
N LEU A 527 -5.42 35.98 -21.06
CA LEU A 527 -4.32 35.43 -20.25
C LEU A 527 -4.63 35.47 -18.76
N LYS A 528 -5.22 36.57 -18.28
CA LYS A 528 -5.64 36.72 -16.88
C LYS A 528 -6.74 35.72 -16.54
N ASP A 529 -7.81 35.68 -17.34
CA ASP A 529 -8.89 34.71 -17.21
C ASP A 529 -8.36 33.27 -17.15
N TYR A 530 -7.48 32.91 -18.09
CA TYR A 530 -6.87 31.57 -18.11
C TYR A 530 -6.10 31.27 -16.81
N LYS A 531 -5.32 32.21 -16.30
CA LYS A 531 -4.57 32.04 -15.04
C LYS A 531 -5.49 31.83 -13.84
N ASP A 532 -6.62 32.54 -13.81
CA ASP A 532 -7.60 32.45 -12.72
C ASP A 532 -8.35 31.11 -12.79
N TYR A 533 -8.90 30.74 -13.95
CA TYR A 533 -9.61 29.46 -14.13
C TYR A 533 -8.71 28.24 -13.93
N SER A 534 -7.48 28.28 -14.45
CA SER A 534 -6.51 27.18 -14.26
C SER A 534 -6.08 27.03 -12.80
N LYS A 535 -6.02 28.13 -12.04
CA LYS A 535 -5.77 28.08 -10.59
C LYS A 535 -6.95 27.44 -9.85
N THR A 536 -8.17 27.85 -10.18
CA THR A 536 -9.39 27.25 -9.60
C THR A 536 -9.46 25.76 -9.90
N SER A 537 -9.16 25.36 -11.14
CA SER A 537 -9.11 23.95 -11.54
C SER A 537 -8.06 23.15 -10.73
N LEU A 538 -6.86 23.71 -10.50
CA LEU A 538 -5.84 23.09 -9.65
C LEU A 538 -6.32 22.90 -8.20
N VAL A 539 -6.99 23.92 -7.64
CA VAL A 539 -7.52 23.87 -6.27
C VAL A 539 -8.61 22.79 -6.17
N SER A 540 -9.58 22.79 -7.09
CA SER A 540 -10.65 21.78 -7.14
C SER A 540 -10.09 20.36 -7.28
N TYR A 541 -9.08 20.16 -8.13
CA TYR A 541 -8.39 18.87 -8.27
C TYR A 541 -7.71 18.45 -6.96
N SER A 542 -6.98 19.36 -6.32
CA SER A 542 -6.22 19.06 -5.10
C SER A 542 -7.16 18.71 -3.93
N VAL A 543 -8.27 19.45 -3.81
CA VAL A 543 -9.33 19.17 -2.82
C VAL A 543 -10.01 17.83 -3.11
N GLY A 544 -10.34 17.54 -4.38
CA GLY A 544 -10.94 16.27 -4.79
C GLY A 544 -10.05 15.07 -4.45
N VAL A 545 -8.76 15.15 -4.74
CA VAL A 545 -7.78 14.10 -4.41
C VAL A 545 -7.62 13.93 -2.90
N ALA A 546 -7.51 15.03 -2.14
CA ALA A 546 -7.38 14.96 -0.68
C ALA A 546 -8.59 14.29 -0.03
N LEU A 547 -9.81 14.64 -0.46
CA LEU A 547 -11.06 14.03 0.02
C LEU A 547 -11.20 12.56 -0.41
N LEU A 548 -10.69 12.20 -1.59
CA LEU A 548 -10.65 10.80 -2.03
C LEU A 548 -9.71 9.96 -1.16
N VAL A 549 -8.55 10.49 -0.80
CA VAL A 549 -7.63 9.83 0.14
C VAL A 549 -8.28 9.68 1.51
N LEU A 550 -8.94 10.73 2.01
CA LEU A 550 -9.67 10.69 3.28
C LEU A 550 -10.80 9.65 3.30
N HIS A 551 -11.47 9.39 2.17
CA HIS A 551 -12.45 8.30 2.07
C HIS A 551 -11.80 6.95 2.45
N PHE A 552 -10.63 6.63 1.87
CA PHE A 552 -9.92 5.38 2.19
C PHE A 552 -9.45 5.35 3.65
N VAL A 553 -9.01 6.49 4.20
CA VAL A 553 -8.61 6.60 5.60
C VAL A 553 -9.79 6.35 6.54
N PHE A 554 -10.95 6.98 6.33
CA PHE A 554 -12.14 6.80 7.16
C PHE A 554 -12.72 5.39 7.04
N LYS A 555 -12.74 4.83 5.82
CA LYS A 555 -13.17 3.45 5.57
C LYS A 555 -12.28 2.44 6.30
N ASN A 556 -10.97 2.68 6.33
CA ASN A 556 -10.03 1.81 7.05
C ASN A 556 -10.15 1.93 8.58
N ASN A 557 -10.60 3.07 9.10
CA ASN A 557 -10.81 3.32 10.53
C ASN A 557 -12.25 3.01 11.01
N LYS A 558 -13.06 2.28 10.21
CA LYS A 558 -14.45 1.90 10.54
C LYS A 558 -15.39 3.09 10.82
N LEU A 559 -15.18 4.21 10.11
CA LEU A 559 -16.03 5.41 10.17
C LEU A 559 -16.82 5.56 8.85
N PRO A 560 -17.92 4.80 8.64
CA PRO A 560 -18.61 4.73 7.35
C PRO A 560 -19.27 6.06 6.94
N ASP A 561 -19.93 6.76 7.87
CA ASP A 561 -20.64 8.02 7.58
C ASP A 561 -19.69 9.12 7.06
N PHE A 562 -18.49 9.20 7.65
CA PHE A 562 -17.44 10.12 7.20
C PHE A 562 -16.81 9.68 5.87
N ALA A 563 -16.69 8.38 5.63
CA ALA A 563 -16.17 7.87 4.37
C ALA A 563 -17.10 8.22 3.20
N ASP A 564 -18.41 8.06 3.37
CA ASP A 564 -19.40 8.36 2.33
C ASP A 564 -19.55 9.87 2.10
N SER A 565 -19.49 10.66 3.17
CA SER A 565 -19.46 12.13 3.08
C SER A 565 -18.21 12.63 2.36
N SER A 566 -17.05 12.05 2.64
CA SER A 566 -15.79 12.40 1.97
C SER A 566 -15.80 12.03 0.49
N LEU A 567 -16.42 10.90 0.13
CA LEU A 567 -16.55 10.46 -1.25
C LEU A 567 -17.48 11.37 -2.06
N THR A 568 -18.65 11.70 -1.52
CA THR A 568 -19.60 12.61 -2.19
C THR A 568 -18.99 14.00 -2.42
N LEU A 569 -18.29 14.54 -1.43
CA LEU A 569 -17.61 15.83 -1.53
C LEU A 569 -16.44 15.80 -2.53
N SER A 570 -15.71 14.67 -2.59
CA SER A 570 -14.68 14.43 -3.60
C SER A 570 -15.25 14.43 -5.03
N ILE A 571 -16.39 13.75 -5.25
CA ILE A 571 -17.08 13.73 -6.54
C ILE A 571 -17.50 15.14 -6.96
N ILE A 572 -18.09 15.92 -6.05
CA ILE A 572 -18.47 17.32 -6.31
C ILE A 572 -17.25 18.15 -6.72
N ALA A 573 -16.14 18.02 -6.00
CA ALA A 573 -14.89 18.72 -6.33
C ALA A 573 -14.35 18.32 -7.71
N PHE A 574 -14.45 17.04 -8.09
CA PHE A 574 -14.06 16.57 -9.43
C PHE A 574 -15.00 17.07 -10.54
N VAL A 575 -16.30 17.21 -10.27
CA VAL A 575 -17.24 17.83 -11.22
C VAL A 575 -16.86 19.28 -11.48
N PHE A 576 -16.61 20.07 -10.42
CA PHE A 576 -16.12 21.44 -10.57
C PHE A 576 -14.79 21.49 -11.33
N PHE A 577 -13.86 20.59 -11.01
CA PHE A 577 -12.60 20.46 -11.73
C PHE A 577 -12.84 20.27 -13.24
N VAL A 578 -13.67 19.31 -13.65
CA VAL A 578 -13.95 19.04 -15.07
C VAL A 578 -14.56 20.26 -15.77
N ILE A 579 -15.52 20.94 -15.13
CA ILE A 579 -16.14 22.16 -15.67
C ILE A 579 -15.06 23.23 -15.92
N TYR A 580 -14.19 23.49 -14.94
CA TYR A 580 -13.13 24.49 -15.09
C TYR A 580 -12.04 24.08 -16.06
N VAL A 581 -11.74 22.79 -16.23
CA VAL A 581 -10.84 22.30 -17.29
C VAL A 581 -11.39 22.59 -18.68
N ILE A 582 -12.70 22.43 -18.88
CA ILE A 582 -13.34 22.76 -20.16
C ILE A 582 -13.26 24.26 -20.41
N ILE A 583 -13.58 25.09 -19.42
CA ILE A 583 -13.49 26.55 -19.52
C ILE A 583 -12.05 27.00 -19.79
N ASP A 584 -11.05 26.41 -19.11
CA ASP A 584 -9.63 26.71 -19.32
C ASP A 584 -9.20 26.41 -20.76
N ALA A 585 -9.71 25.34 -21.35
CA ALA A 585 -9.39 24.92 -22.71
C ALA A 585 -9.99 25.88 -23.75
N PHE A 586 -11.21 26.37 -23.52
CA PHE A 586 -11.83 27.40 -24.36
C PHE A 586 -11.06 28.72 -24.30
N LYS A 587 -10.70 29.19 -23.10
CA LYS A 587 -9.91 30.42 -22.92
C LYS A 587 -8.53 30.30 -23.54
N TYR A 588 -7.88 29.14 -23.40
CA TYR A 588 -6.64 28.81 -24.08
C TYR A 588 -6.78 28.93 -25.60
N SER A 589 -7.78 28.27 -26.19
CA SER A 589 -7.97 28.31 -27.64
C SER A 589 -8.31 29.71 -28.15
N LYS A 590 -9.07 30.51 -27.39
CA LYS A 590 -9.39 31.88 -27.74
C LYS A 590 -8.14 32.76 -27.69
N PHE A 591 -7.31 32.63 -26.65
CA PHE A 591 -6.04 33.34 -26.51
C PHE A 591 -5.12 33.15 -27.73
N TYR A 592 -4.86 31.90 -28.14
CA TYR A 592 -3.98 31.62 -29.28
C TYR A 592 -4.57 32.07 -30.63
N LYS A 593 -5.90 32.14 -30.74
CA LYS A 593 -6.58 32.74 -31.90
C LYS A 593 -6.34 34.25 -31.96
N THR A 594 -6.38 34.95 -30.82
CA THR A 594 -6.19 36.40 -30.73
C THR A 594 -4.76 36.84 -31.04
N ILE A 595 -3.73 36.04 -30.67
CA ILE A 595 -2.32 36.31 -31.01
C ILE A 595 -1.89 35.72 -32.37
N ASN A 596 -2.85 35.41 -33.27
CA ASN A 596 -2.62 34.84 -34.61
C ASN A 596 -1.84 33.51 -34.68
N GLN A 597 -1.69 32.78 -33.58
CA GLN A 597 -1.03 31.46 -33.52
C GLN A 597 -2.05 30.31 -33.62
N LYS A 598 -2.74 30.21 -34.77
CA LYS A 598 -3.91 29.32 -34.98
C LYS A 598 -3.63 27.81 -34.84
N GLY A 599 -2.36 27.37 -34.90
CA GLY A 599 -1.97 25.95 -34.85
C GLY A 599 -2.00 25.30 -33.47
N LYS A 600 -2.16 26.06 -32.39
CA LYS A 600 -2.14 25.56 -31.00
C LYS A 600 -3.56 25.34 -30.44
N ARG A 601 -4.35 24.43 -31.03
CA ARG A 601 -5.62 23.98 -30.43
C ARG A 601 -5.37 22.79 -29.49
N ILE A 602 -6.05 22.76 -28.34
CA ILE A 602 -6.02 21.59 -27.45
C ILE A 602 -6.89 20.49 -28.08
N ASN A 603 -6.29 19.35 -28.39
CA ASN A 603 -7.02 18.17 -28.85
C ASN A 603 -7.90 17.63 -27.68
N PRO A 604 -9.21 17.40 -27.89
CA PRO A 604 -10.10 16.84 -26.86
C PRO A 604 -9.60 15.53 -26.24
N ILE A 605 -8.94 14.69 -27.03
CA ILE A 605 -8.40 13.40 -26.56
C ILE A 605 -7.22 13.64 -25.60
N ILE A 606 -6.35 14.60 -25.92
CA ILE A 606 -5.21 14.98 -25.08
C ILE A 606 -5.71 15.65 -23.79
N LEU A 607 -6.82 16.41 -23.86
CA LEU A 607 -7.45 17.02 -22.69
C LEU A 607 -7.88 15.95 -21.69
N ILE A 608 -8.60 14.92 -22.14
CA ILE A 608 -9.07 13.80 -21.31
C ILE A 608 -7.89 13.03 -20.73
N LEU A 609 -6.89 12.68 -21.56
CA LEU A 609 -5.71 11.94 -21.13
C LEU A 609 -4.85 12.70 -20.10
N SER A 610 -4.94 14.03 -20.09
CA SER A 610 -4.18 14.89 -19.17
C SER A 610 -4.85 15.10 -17.81
N LEU A 611 -6.12 14.70 -17.62
CA LEU A 611 -6.86 14.90 -16.37
C LEU A 611 -6.17 14.29 -15.13
N PRO A 612 -5.65 13.05 -15.17
CA PRO A 612 -4.99 12.44 -14.01
C PRO A 612 -3.70 13.15 -13.59
N VAL A 613 -3.08 13.92 -14.49
CA VAL A 613 -1.80 14.62 -14.30
C VAL A 613 -1.96 16.13 -14.46
N TYR A 614 -3.15 16.67 -14.16
CA TYR A 614 -3.45 18.09 -14.29
C TYR A 614 -2.50 19.04 -13.53
N PRO A 615 -2.04 18.75 -12.30
CA PRO A 615 -1.08 19.62 -11.61
C PRO A 615 0.20 19.88 -12.42
N LEU A 616 0.67 18.88 -13.16
CA LEU A 616 1.82 19.01 -14.04
C LEU A 616 1.48 19.85 -15.28
N LYS A 617 0.31 19.60 -15.89
CA LYS A 617 -0.24 20.40 -17.00
C LYS A 617 -0.32 21.88 -16.63
N TYR A 618 -0.89 22.20 -15.46
CA TYR A 618 -1.04 23.56 -14.93
C TYR A 618 0.29 24.32 -14.88
N LEU A 619 1.32 23.69 -14.28
CA LEU A 619 2.64 24.32 -14.12
C LEU A 619 3.33 24.60 -15.46
N ILE A 620 3.21 23.69 -16.42
CA ILE A 620 3.86 23.81 -17.73
C ILE A 620 3.15 24.87 -18.59
N LEU A 621 1.82 24.77 -18.72
CA LEU A 621 1.06 25.64 -19.61
C LEU A 621 0.97 27.08 -19.14
N ARG A 622 0.83 27.31 -17.83
CA ARG A 622 0.77 28.67 -17.26
C ARG A 622 2.01 29.49 -17.62
N ASN A 623 3.19 28.88 -17.56
CA ASN A 623 4.44 29.53 -17.91
C ASN A 623 4.56 29.73 -19.42
N LYS A 624 4.25 28.70 -20.21
CA LYS A 624 4.35 28.75 -21.67
C LYS A 624 3.45 29.84 -22.29
N ILE A 625 2.19 29.95 -21.86
CA ILE A 625 1.26 30.96 -22.37
C ILE A 625 1.73 32.38 -21.99
N THR A 626 2.32 32.55 -20.80
CA THR A 626 2.89 33.84 -20.38
C THR A 626 4.09 34.22 -21.25
N GLN A 627 4.95 33.26 -21.59
CA GLN A 627 6.07 33.47 -22.51
C GLN A 627 5.60 33.77 -23.94
N ASP A 628 4.63 33.01 -24.45
CA ASP A 628 4.07 33.23 -25.79
C ASP A 628 3.37 34.60 -25.90
N PHE A 629 2.70 35.05 -24.83
CA PHE A 629 2.17 36.41 -24.73
C PHE A 629 3.26 37.48 -24.81
N TYR A 630 4.33 37.33 -24.03
CA TYR A 630 5.45 38.27 -24.01
C TYR A 630 6.13 38.37 -25.39
N LEU A 631 6.37 37.24 -26.06
CA LEU A 631 6.92 37.22 -27.43
C LEU A 631 6.00 37.94 -28.42
N SER A 632 4.68 37.77 -28.27
CA SER A 632 3.69 38.47 -29.09
C SER A 632 3.72 39.99 -28.84
N CYS A 633 3.89 40.44 -27.60
CA CYS A 633 4.05 41.86 -27.28
C CYS A 633 5.32 42.45 -27.89
N LEU A 634 6.44 41.72 -27.82
CA LEU A 634 7.73 42.14 -28.36
C LEU A 634 7.69 42.36 -29.88
N GLN A 635 6.97 41.50 -30.60
CA GLN A 635 6.84 41.56 -32.06
C GLN A 635 5.90 42.68 -32.54
N ASN A 636 4.87 43.02 -31.76
CA ASN A 636 3.74 43.82 -32.26
C ASN A 636 3.62 45.22 -31.63
N ILE A 637 4.30 45.49 -30.52
CA ILE A 637 4.34 46.83 -29.91
C ILE A 637 5.41 47.67 -30.61
N LYS A 638 5.07 48.88 -31.07
CA LYS A 638 5.98 49.81 -31.74
C LYS A 638 6.07 51.15 -31.00
#